data_AF-A0A7V3XGS4-F1
#
_entry.id   AF-A0A7V3XGS4-F1
#
_cell.length_a   1.000
_cell.length_b   1.000
_cell.length_c   1.000
_cell.angle_alpha   90.00
_cell.angle_beta   90.00
_cell.angle_gamma   90.00
#
_symmetry.space_group_name_H-M   'P 1'
#
loop_
_entity.id
_entity.type
_entity.pdbx_description
1 polymer ?
#
loop_
_entity_poly.entity_id
_entity_poly.type
_entity_poly.pdbx_seq_one_letter_code
_entity_poly.pdbx_strand_id
1 'polypeptide(L)'
;MAIRSVPGAGRRSGLVRRWHAAAVALAALGILVGLAPARAGEPAYHGFGATTRGGAGHPVVRVTNLNDSGPGSLREALSQGHRTVVFDVAGDIELQDFLYVRGPYVTIDGFTAPAPGITLRNRGLIIRGNRGGHDIIVRGIRVRNASIDGIQVAAGAYNVVIDHVSVAGSGDGNIDITEDSRDVTVSWSIIGEAAGESKNMLLKYGISRLSLHHNLLVMARQRNPQVRIDDAGTPATDTTLDMRNNVVWDWTAYGTIVWYGPRANIVDNYYAAPSRSLAVKRRALIVCTGECNSGDPASASRAYVAGNFSGDGLTAEINVLGTERAPFPAPPVPTTDACAAAQEVVAGAGVRPLDAIDAGYIARITLPACSVVASTVTVSPAALQFTASVGGTAPAPQALSLSGARLAVSADVSAPWITVTPASGLVPSRLNVGINPAGLAPGSYAGAVTVNAPGAANSPVRVPVSLTVEPAAGGEQTVEVQLEDGADDASESTLGRIRTRELAMRVGRGNTLALRFASIPVPRGAVVRSAVLRLFGVTYTDEDIQIEYRGEADDHSAPIGGERYGLTSRVPTSAFVSDAPPPWRRGEWNDSPDLRSIVQEIVSRPGWRSGNAMTLFLIDDGSTRVRLMGSVETSQYDRRGAVLRVTYTLR
;
A
#
# COMPACT_ATOMS: atom_id res chain seq x y z
N MET A 1 6.31 95.27 -13.84
CA MET A 1 6.57 95.85 -12.50
C MET A 1 6.25 94.74 -11.51
N ALA A 2 7.23 93.94 -11.10
CA ALA A 2 7.98 94.08 -9.84
C ALA A 2 7.03 93.99 -8.61
N ILE A 3 7.26 93.25 -7.52
CA ILE A 3 8.30 92.36 -6.98
C ILE A 3 7.80 92.04 -5.55
N ARG A 4 8.01 90.80 -5.04
CA ARG A 4 8.12 90.38 -3.59
C ARG A 4 6.93 90.69 -2.63
N SER A 5 6.68 90.05 -1.50
CA SER A 5 7.45 89.14 -0.60
C SER A 5 6.52 88.45 0.42
N VAL A 6 6.92 87.24 0.81
CA VAL A 6 6.52 86.29 1.92
C VAL A 6 7.06 86.81 3.30
N PRO A 7 6.91 86.22 4.55
CA PRO A 7 6.17 85.05 5.12
C PRO A 7 5.39 85.29 6.45
N GLY A 8 4.71 84.25 6.98
CA GLY A 8 4.53 84.05 8.43
C GLY A 8 3.54 82.93 8.83
N ALA A 9 4.03 81.89 9.51
CA ALA A 9 3.37 80.60 9.74
C ALA A 9 2.50 80.49 11.02
N GLY A 10 1.55 79.55 11.02
CA GLY A 10 0.85 79.06 12.22
C GLY A 10 -0.10 77.89 11.93
N ARG A 11 0.08 76.75 12.62
CA ARG A 11 -0.43 75.41 12.28
C ARG A 11 -1.90 75.11 12.65
N ARG A 12 -2.54 74.34 11.73
CA ARG A 12 -3.38 73.13 11.89
C ARG A 12 -4.78 73.18 12.52
N SER A 13 -5.77 72.98 11.62
CA SER A 13 -6.89 71.99 11.61
C SER A 13 -7.81 71.88 12.81
N GLY A 14 -9.13 71.80 12.67
CA GLY A 14 -9.96 71.61 11.47
C GLY A 14 -11.38 71.28 11.94
N LEU A 15 -12.33 72.05 11.40
CA LEU A 15 -13.72 72.17 11.82
C LEU A 15 -14.59 70.95 11.50
N VAL A 16 -15.60 70.74 12.34
CA VAL A 16 -16.90 70.13 11.99
C VAL A 16 -17.97 71.18 12.29
N ARG A 17 -18.82 71.54 11.31
CA ARG A 17 -20.23 71.90 11.56
C ARG A 17 -21.08 72.02 10.29
N ARG A 18 -22.26 71.41 10.43
CA ARG A 18 -23.57 71.52 9.74
C ARG A 18 -23.94 72.98 9.33
N TRP A 19 -24.84 73.33 8.39
CA TRP A 19 -26.24 72.92 8.15
C TRP A 19 -26.73 73.37 6.75
N HIS A 20 -27.60 72.56 6.13
CA HIS A 20 -28.84 72.81 5.36
C HIS A 20 -28.97 73.97 4.35
N ALA A 21 -29.33 73.61 3.11
CA ALA A 21 -30.24 74.37 2.24
C ALA A 21 -30.99 73.40 1.28
N ALA A 22 -32.27 73.68 1.02
CA ALA A 22 -33.22 72.86 0.28
C ALA A 22 -33.16 73.04 -1.24
N ALA A 23 -33.54 72.01 -2.02
CA ALA A 23 -33.99 72.16 -3.41
C ALA A 23 -34.84 70.97 -3.90
N VAL A 24 -36.08 71.29 -4.28
CA VAL A 24 -36.88 70.82 -5.44
C VAL A 24 -36.89 69.32 -5.78
N ALA A 25 -38.03 68.66 -5.50
CA ALA A 25 -38.35 67.32 -5.99
C ALA A 25 -38.96 67.38 -7.40
N LEU A 26 -38.28 66.77 -8.38
CA LEU A 26 -38.88 66.39 -9.66
C LEU A 26 -39.51 65.00 -9.51
N ALA A 27 -40.80 64.89 -9.82
CA ALA A 27 -41.52 63.63 -9.90
C ALA A 27 -41.10 62.87 -11.18
N ALA A 28 -40.41 61.74 -11.01
CA ALA A 28 -40.27 60.72 -12.04
C ALA A 28 -41.09 59.50 -11.62
N LEU A 29 -42.12 59.20 -12.40
CA LEU A 29 -42.98 58.04 -12.26
C LEU A 29 -42.14 56.78 -12.56
N GLY A 30 -41.56 56.19 -11.51
CA GLY A 30 -40.85 54.91 -11.62
C GLY A 30 -41.84 53.78 -11.83
N ILE A 31 -41.90 53.24 -13.04
CA ILE A 31 -42.51 51.95 -13.32
C ILE A 31 -41.67 50.91 -12.56
N LEU A 32 -42.19 50.40 -11.43
CA LEU A 32 -41.69 49.17 -10.83
C LEU A 32 -41.98 48.04 -11.82
N VAL A 33 -40.99 47.68 -12.62
CA VAL A 33 -40.95 46.36 -13.24
C VAL A 33 -40.71 45.39 -12.10
N GLY A 34 -41.77 44.74 -11.64
CA GLY A 34 -41.67 43.61 -10.74
C GLY A 34 -40.86 42.53 -11.43
N LEU A 35 -39.59 42.36 -11.00
CA LEU A 35 -38.86 41.12 -11.19
C LEU A 35 -39.70 40.03 -10.53
N ALA A 36 -40.34 39.19 -11.33
CA ALA A 36 -40.87 37.94 -10.82
C ALA A 36 -39.68 37.20 -10.15
N PRO A 37 -39.75 36.87 -8.86
CA PRO A 37 -38.70 36.07 -8.25
C PRO A 37 -38.67 34.72 -8.96
N ALA A 38 -37.46 34.15 -9.11
CA ALA A 38 -37.32 32.73 -9.43
C ALA A 38 -38.22 31.94 -8.47
N ARG A 39 -39.00 31.01 -9.03
CA ARG A 39 -39.95 30.20 -8.26
C ARG A 39 -39.18 29.51 -7.14
N ALA A 40 -39.57 29.77 -5.88
CA ALA A 40 -38.97 29.11 -4.73
C ALA A 40 -39.12 27.58 -4.89
N GLY A 41 -37.99 26.87 -4.96
CA GLY A 41 -37.94 25.40 -5.00
C GLY A 41 -37.27 24.74 -6.21
N GLU A 42 -36.82 25.46 -7.23
CA GLU A 42 -35.96 24.85 -8.26
C GLU A 42 -34.55 24.62 -7.71
N PRO A 43 -33.94 23.43 -7.87
CA PRO A 43 -32.58 23.19 -7.44
C PRO A 43 -31.62 24.12 -8.22
N ALA A 44 -30.67 24.73 -7.51
CA ALA A 44 -29.55 25.38 -8.15
C ALA A 44 -28.78 24.35 -8.99
N TYR A 45 -28.34 24.73 -10.20
CA TYR A 45 -27.43 23.88 -10.97
C TYR A 45 -26.07 23.80 -10.27
N HIS A 46 -25.40 22.66 -10.40
CA HIS A 46 -24.11 22.40 -9.78
C HIS A 46 -23.02 22.10 -10.82
N GLY A 47 -21.76 22.07 -10.39
CA GLY A 47 -20.64 21.84 -11.29
C GLY A 47 -20.25 23.05 -12.14
N PHE A 48 -19.51 22.82 -13.22
CA PHE A 48 -18.93 23.89 -14.03
C PHE A 48 -19.94 24.77 -14.78
N GLY A 49 -21.12 24.24 -15.11
CA GLY A 49 -22.23 25.00 -15.68
C GLY A 49 -23.07 25.78 -14.66
N ALA A 50 -22.78 25.70 -13.35
CA ALA A 50 -23.66 26.25 -12.29
C ALA A 50 -23.97 27.75 -12.40
N THR A 51 -23.07 28.54 -13.00
CA THR A 51 -23.23 29.99 -13.17
C THR A 51 -23.99 30.38 -14.44
N THR A 52 -24.41 29.40 -15.24
CA THR A 52 -25.14 29.62 -16.49
C THR A 52 -26.44 30.38 -16.23
N ARG A 53 -26.60 31.52 -16.90
CA ARG A 53 -27.76 32.40 -16.67
C ARG A 53 -29.02 31.98 -17.41
N GLY A 54 -28.86 31.34 -18.58
CA GLY A 54 -29.98 31.06 -19.46
C GLY A 54 -30.74 32.33 -19.86
N GLY A 55 -32.04 32.19 -20.08
CA GLY A 55 -32.98 33.26 -20.40
C GLY A 55 -33.54 34.03 -19.21
N ALA A 56 -33.01 33.84 -17.99
CA ALA A 56 -33.54 34.51 -16.80
C ALA A 56 -33.47 36.04 -16.92
N GLY A 57 -34.60 36.71 -16.66
CA GLY A 57 -34.72 38.17 -16.82
C GLY A 57 -34.94 38.65 -18.27
N HIS A 58 -35.04 37.72 -19.22
CA HIS A 58 -35.34 38.02 -20.62
C HIS A 58 -36.78 37.68 -21.01
N PRO A 59 -37.29 38.19 -22.17
CA PRO A 59 -38.65 37.91 -22.62
C PRO A 59 -38.99 36.43 -22.70
N VAL A 60 -40.22 36.10 -22.33
CA VAL A 60 -40.78 34.75 -22.47
C VAL A 60 -41.33 34.59 -23.88
N VAL A 61 -40.86 33.57 -24.60
CA VAL A 61 -41.34 33.19 -25.94
C VAL A 61 -42.10 31.87 -25.81
N ARG A 62 -43.35 31.85 -26.28
CA ARG A 62 -44.23 30.68 -26.14
C ARG A 62 -44.28 29.91 -27.45
N VAL A 63 -43.96 28.62 -27.38
CA VAL A 63 -44.19 27.67 -28.47
C VAL A 63 -45.64 27.22 -28.42
N THR A 64 -46.38 27.45 -29.50
CA THR A 64 -47.84 27.27 -29.57
C THR A 64 -48.29 26.23 -30.58
N ASN A 65 -47.35 25.63 -31.32
CA ASN A 65 -47.62 24.52 -32.23
C ASN A 65 -46.41 23.59 -32.34
N LEU A 66 -46.64 22.40 -32.92
CA LEU A 66 -45.64 21.34 -33.09
C LEU A 66 -45.01 21.34 -34.49
N ASN A 67 -45.26 22.37 -35.30
CA ASN A 67 -44.67 22.45 -36.64
C ASN A 67 -43.15 22.62 -36.53
N ASP A 68 -42.40 22.07 -37.49
CA ASP A 68 -40.95 22.24 -37.54
C ASP A 68 -40.51 23.70 -37.62
N SER A 69 -41.28 24.55 -38.32
CA SER A 69 -40.93 25.94 -38.58
C SER A 69 -42.16 26.84 -38.74
N GLY A 70 -41.92 28.15 -38.82
CA GLY A 70 -42.94 29.18 -38.95
C GLY A 70 -43.40 29.76 -37.61
N PRO A 71 -44.34 30.74 -37.64
CA PRO A 71 -44.83 31.43 -36.46
C PRO A 71 -45.30 30.47 -35.36
N GLY A 72 -44.82 30.67 -34.12
CA GLY A 72 -45.19 29.88 -32.94
C GLY A 72 -44.48 28.54 -32.81
N SER A 73 -43.59 28.18 -33.74
CA SER A 73 -42.78 26.95 -33.67
C SER A 73 -41.58 27.09 -32.73
N LEU A 74 -41.05 25.96 -32.26
CA LEU A 74 -39.80 25.95 -31.49
C LEU A 74 -38.61 26.48 -32.31
N ARG A 75 -38.54 26.20 -33.61
CA ARG A 75 -37.46 26.70 -34.47
C ARG A 75 -37.45 28.21 -34.60
N GLU A 76 -38.63 28.83 -34.70
CA GLU A 76 -38.74 30.29 -34.64
C GLU A 76 -38.31 30.80 -33.27
N ALA A 77 -38.77 30.16 -32.18
CA ALA A 77 -38.40 30.55 -30.83
C ALA A 77 -36.88 30.53 -30.60
N LEU A 78 -36.16 29.58 -31.19
CA LEU A 78 -34.70 29.42 -31.08
C LEU A 78 -33.89 30.19 -32.14
N SER A 79 -34.54 30.99 -32.99
CA SER A 79 -33.88 31.73 -34.06
C SER A 79 -33.02 32.90 -33.56
N GLN A 80 -33.16 33.33 -32.31
CA GLN A 80 -32.37 34.40 -31.68
C GLN A 80 -32.20 34.15 -30.17
N GLY A 81 -31.30 34.91 -29.54
CA GLY A 81 -30.96 34.79 -28.11
C GLY A 81 -31.86 35.60 -27.18
N HIS A 82 -31.42 35.74 -25.93
CA HIS A 82 -32.00 36.56 -24.86
C HIS A 82 -33.48 36.27 -24.65
N ARG A 83 -33.81 35.03 -24.26
CA ARG A 83 -35.20 34.59 -24.10
C ARG A 83 -35.35 33.36 -23.23
N THR A 84 -36.50 33.25 -22.58
CA THR A 84 -36.98 32.00 -21.98
C THR A 84 -38.04 31.40 -22.88
N VAL A 85 -37.76 30.25 -23.48
CA VAL A 85 -38.67 29.50 -24.32
C VAL A 85 -39.50 28.54 -23.46
N VAL A 86 -40.81 28.68 -23.51
CA VAL A 86 -41.81 27.85 -22.81
C VAL A 86 -42.80 27.26 -23.80
N PHE A 87 -43.56 26.26 -23.39
CA PHE A 87 -44.44 25.49 -24.27
C PHE A 87 -45.90 25.54 -23.79
N ASP A 88 -46.81 25.96 -24.67
CA ASP A 88 -48.26 25.87 -24.46
C ASP A 88 -48.84 24.57 -25.05
N VAL A 89 -48.03 23.82 -25.79
CA VAL A 89 -48.36 22.56 -26.45
C VAL A 89 -47.46 21.42 -25.98
N ALA A 90 -47.87 20.19 -26.23
CA ALA A 90 -47.11 18.99 -25.90
C ALA A 90 -47.22 17.96 -27.05
N GLY A 91 -46.22 17.11 -27.19
CA GLY A 91 -46.14 16.09 -28.23
C GLY A 91 -44.81 16.11 -28.98
N ASP A 92 -44.83 15.47 -30.14
CA ASP A 92 -43.65 15.25 -30.96
C ASP A 92 -43.49 16.41 -31.97
N ILE A 93 -42.28 16.96 -32.06
CA ILE A 93 -41.87 17.91 -33.09
C ILE A 93 -40.96 17.14 -34.06
N GLU A 94 -41.48 16.86 -35.26
CA GLU A 94 -40.73 16.18 -36.31
C GLU A 94 -39.80 17.17 -37.04
N LEU A 95 -38.53 17.19 -36.64
CA LEU A 95 -37.57 18.13 -37.18
C LEU A 95 -37.17 17.76 -38.61
N GLN A 96 -37.22 18.72 -39.52
CA GLN A 96 -36.80 18.55 -40.92
C GLN A 96 -35.30 18.82 -41.11
N ASP A 97 -34.74 19.70 -40.30
CA ASP A 97 -33.30 20.02 -40.22
C ASP A 97 -32.85 20.12 -38.76
N PHE A 98 -31.53 20.15 -38.51
CA PHE A 98 -30.98 20.39 -37.17
C PHE A 98 -31.57 21.65 -36.54
N LEU A 99 -31.90 21.55 -35.24
CA LEU A 99 -32.48 22.64 -34.49
C LEU A 99 -31.37 23.41 -33.78
N TYR A 100 -31.03 24.60 -34.28
CA TYR A 100 -29.97 25.41 -33.69
C TYR A 100 -30.49 26.34 -32.63
N VAL A 101 -29.84 26.37 -31.46
CA VAL A 101 -29.99 27.47 -30.50
C VAL A 101 -29.10 28.63 -30.96
N ARG A 102 -29.71 29.72 -31.43
CA ARG A 102 -28.97 30.86 -31.97
C ARG A 102 -28.85 31.97 -30.94
N GLY A 103 -27.64 32.48 -30.74
CA GLY A 103 -27.36 33.56 -29.80
C GLY A 103 -27.34 33.12 -28.33
N PRO A 104 -27.02 34.06 -27.42
CA PRO A 104 -26.77 33.74 -26.02
C PRO A 104 -28.01 33.89 -25.14
N TYR A 105 -27.91 33.50 -23.87
CA TYR A 105 -28.94 33.73 -22.84
C TYR A 105 -30.29 33.13 -23.22
N VAL A 106 -30.31 31.81 -23.46
CA VAL A 106 -31.51 31.07 -23.84
C VAL A 106 -31.80 30.01 -22.79
N THR A 107 -33.03 29.96 -22.28
CA THR A 107 -33.55 28.80 -21.56
C THR A 107 -34.60 28.11 -22.42
N ILE A 108 -34.44 26.80 -22.66
CA ILE A 108 -35.51 25.93 -23.17
C ILE A 108 -36.10 25.21 -21.99
N ASP A 109 -37.31 25.60 -21.58
CA ASP A 109 -37.97 25.05 -20.40
C ASP A 109 -39.10 24.08 -20.77
N GLY A 110 -38.72 22.84 -21.08
CA GLY A 110 -39.65 21.78 -21.43
C GLY A 110 -40.62 21.38 -20.32
N PHE A 111 -40.33 21.70 -19.05
CA PHE A 111 -41.23 21.43 -17.93
C PHE A 111 -42.53 22.25 -17.96
N THR A 112 -42.57 23.31 -18.77
CA THR A 112 -43.78 24.11 -18.97
C THR A 112 -44.80 23.44 -19.88
N ALA A 113 -44.36 22.48 -20.70
CA ALA A 113 -45.26 21.77 -21.60
C ALA A 113 -46.30 20.95 -20.82
N PRO A 114 -47.55 20.88 -21.28
CA PRO A 114 -48.52 19.90 -20.79
C PRO A 114 -47.99 18.46 -20.89
N ALA A 115 -48.62 17.51 -20.20
CA ALA A 115 -48.35 16.09 -20.45
C ALA A 115 -48.64 15.75 -21.93
N PRO A 116 -47.80 14.94 -22.61
CA PRO A 116 -46.68 14.15 -22.08
C PRO A 116 -45.30 14.84 -22.07
N GLY A 117 -45.25 16.15 -22.35
CA GLY A 117 -44.02 16.91 -22.56
C GLY A 117 -43.69 17.08 -24.05
N ILE A 118 -42.46 17.53 -24.35
CA ILE A 118 -41.97 17.77 -25.71
C ILE A 118 -40.91 16.74 -26.09
N THR A 119 -41.09 16.14 -27.27
CA THR A 119 -40.11 15.23 -27.88
C THR A 119 -39.67 15.76 -29.23
N LEU A 120 -38.37 15.95 -29.42
CA LEU A 120 -37.76 16.25 -30.71
C LEU A 120 -37.45 14.93 -31.43
N ARG A 121 -37.83 14.82 -32.71
CA ARG A 121 -37.57 13.62 -33.52
C ARG A 121 -36.77 13.94 -34.77
N ASN A 122 -36.14 12.91 -35.35
CA ASN A 122 -35.47 12.88 -36.66
C ASN A 122 -34.15 13.68 -36.76
N ARG A 123 -34.02 14.81 -36.05
CA ARG A 123 -32.80 15.63 -35.99
C ARG A 123 -32.48 16.02 -34.54
N GLY A 124 -31.25 16.47 -34.32
CA GLY A 124 -30.75 16.89 -33.01
C GLY A 124 -30.88 18.39 -32.73
N LEU A 125 -30.68 18.75 -31.46
CA LEU A 125 -30.53 20.10 -30.96
C LEU A 125 -29.04 20.49 -30.92
N ILE A 126 -28.68 21.60 -31.55
CA ILE A 126 -27.28 21.98 -31.76
C ILE A 126 -27.00 23.36 -31.13
N ILE A 127 -26.04 23.41 -30.22
CA ILE A 127 -25.52 24.60 -29.56
C ILE A 127 -24.10 24.85 -30.06
N ARG A 128 -23.86 26.00 -30.70
CA ARG A 128 -22.53 26.33 -31.23
C ARG A 128 -22.06 27.71 -30.81
N GLY A 129 -20.84 27.81 -30.29
CA GLY A 129 -20.23 29.08 -29.89
C GLY A 129 -20.06 30.04 -31.06
N ASN A 130 -19.66 29.54 -32.24
CA ASN A 130 -19.59 30.34 -33.47
C ASN A 130 -20.96 30.81 -34.01
N ARG A 131 -22.07 30.39 -33.38
CA ARG A 131 -23.43 30.91 -33.60
C ARG A 131 -23.95 31.72 -32.40
N GLY A 132 -23.05 32.17 -31.54
CA GLY A 132 -23.34 32.94 -30.33
C GLY A 132 -23.84 32.09 -29.15
N GLY A 133 -23.68 30.77 -29.21
CA GLY A 133 -24.16 29.87 -28.17
C GLY A 133 -23.34 29.96 -26.89
N HIS A 134 -23.80 30.76 -25.94
CA HIS A 134 -23.33 30.75 -24.56
C HIS A 134 -24.44 31.17 -23.59
N ASP A 135 -24.30 30.79 -22.32
CA ASP A 135 -25.33 30.98 -21.30
C ASP A 135 -26.66 30.32 -21.69
N ILE A 136 -26.62 29.02 -21.98
CA ILE A 136 -27.78 28.26 -22.48
C ILE A 136 -28.19 27.18 -21.48
N ILE A 137 -29.47 27.14 -21.15
CA ILE A 137 -30.08 26.08 -20.34
C ILE A 137 -31.05 25.30 -21.21
N VAL A 138 -30.90 23.98 -21.25
CA VAL A 138 -31.84 23.06 -21.89
C VAL A 138 -32.34 22.09 -20.83
N ARG A 139 -33.66 22.08 -20.59
CA ARG A 139 -34.25 21.18 -19.60
C ARG A 139 -35.62 20.64 -19.98
N GLY A 140 -35.96 19.47 -19.44
CA GLY A 140 -37.32 18.92 -19.52
C GLY A 140 -37.78 18.51 -20.91
N ILE A 141 -36.86 18.28 -21.85
CA ILE A 141 -37.19 17.83 -23.23
C ILE A 141 -36.61 16.46 -23.54
N ARG A 142 -37.23 15.79 -24.50
CA ARG A 142 -36.73 14.54 -25.07
C ARG A 142 -36.16 14.75 -26.46
N VAL A 143 -35.15 13.96 -26.82
CA VAL A 143 -34.68 13.80 -28.19
C VAL A 143 -34.69 12.31 -28.53
N ARG A 144 -35.27 11.96 -29.68
CA ARG A 144 -35.44 10.59 -30.14
C ARG A 144 -35.03 10.45 -31.59
N ASN A 145 -34.25 9.42 -31.91
CA ASN A 145 -33.96 9.02 -33.29
C ASN A 145 -33.37 10.18 -34.12
N ALA A 146 -32.47 10.96 -33.53
CA ALA A 146 -31.76 11.99 -34.27
C ALA A 146 -30.84 11.33 -35.32
N SER A 147 -30.80 11.85 -36.54
CA SER A 147 -30.04 11.21 -37.62
C SER A 147 -28.51 11.18 -37.43
N ILE A 148 -27.97 12.07 -36.60
CA ILE A 148 -26.55 12.10 -36.21
C ILE A 148 -26.51 12.20 -34.68
N ASP A 149 -26.24 13.38 -34.12
CA ASP A 149 -26.20 13.58 -32.68
C ASP A 149 -27.55 14.03 -32.14
N GLY A 150 -27.89 13.62 -30.92
CA GLY A 150 -29.12 14.05 -30.25
C GLY A 150 -29.03 15.49 -29.73
N ILE A 151 -28.04 15.76 -28.87
CA ILE A 151 -27.70 17.12 -28.42
C ILE A 151 -26.20 17.34 -28.63
N GLN A 152 -25.83 18.42 -29.32
CA GLN A 152 -24.43 18.77 -29.55
C GLN A 152 -24.10 20.13 -28.94
N VAL A 153 -22.98 20.22 -28.21
CA VAL A 153 -22.37 21.47 -27.73
C VAL A 153 -20.99 21.58 -28.36
N ALA A 154 -20.81 22.52 -29.29
CA ALA A 154 -19.61 22.57 -30.13
C ALA A 154 -19.14 24.01 -30.45
N ALA A 155 -18.06 24.11 -31.21
CA ALA A 155 -17.49 25.33 -31.78
C ALA A 155 -17.32 26.47 -30.76
N GLY A 156 -16.75 26.16 -29.59
CA GLY A 156 -16.40 27.09 -28.53
C GLY A 156 -17.57 27.53 -27.66
N ALA A 157 -18.68 26.79 -27.66
CA ALA A 157 -19.83 27.09 -26.79
C ALA A 157 -19.44 27.00 -25.31
N TYR A 158 -19.99 27.88 -24.48
CA TYR A 158 -19.65 27.90 -23.05
C TYR A 158 -20.80 28.34 -22.15
N ASN A 159 -20.72 28.03 -20.85
CA ASN A 159 -21.80 28.23 -19.88
C ASN A 159 -23.09 27.54 -20.38
N VAL A 160 -23.07 26.21 -20.39
CA VAL A 160 -24.22 25.42 -20.86
C VAL A 160 -24.67 24.46 -19.77
N VAL A 161 -25.99 24.38 -19.55
CA VAL A 161 -26.62 23.38 -18.68
C VAL A 161 -27.56 22.55 -19.51
N ILE A 162 -27.40 21.23 -19.42
CA ILE A 162 -28.32 20.22 -19.95
C ILE A 162 -28.84 19.44 -18.75
N ASP A 163 -30.08 19.69 -18.35
CA ASP A 163 -30.62 19.17 -17.09
C ASP A 163 -31.96 18.45 -17.31
N HIS A 164 -32.15 17.28 -16.70
CA HIS A 164 -33.38 16.50 -16.85
C HIS A 164 -33.84 16.34 -18.30
N VAL A 165 -32.92 16.09 -19.22
CA VAL A 165 -33.27 15.70 -20.59
C VAL A 165 -33.31 14.19 -20.70
N SER A 166 -33.96 13.70 -21.75
CA SER A 166 -33.75 12.31 -22.18
C SER A 166 -33.37 12.26 -23.64
N VAL A 167 -32.29 11.56 -23.98
CA VAL A 167 -31.79 11.44 -25.35
C VAL A 167 -31.55 9.98 -25.68
N ALA A 168 -32.16 9.49 -26.76
CA ALA A 168 -32.03 8.11 -27.16
C ALA A 168 -32.17 7.84 -28.67
N GLY A 169 -31.45 6.82 -29.12
CA GLY A 169 -31.56 6.28 -30.49
C GLY A 169 -30.89 7.14 -31.56
N SER A 170 -29.90 7.95 -31.19
CA SER A 170 -29.23 8.84 -32.14
C SER A 170 -28.32 8.03 -33.08
N GLY A 171 -28.13 8.53 -34.31
CA GLY A 171 -27.33 7.86 -35.35
C GLY A 171 -25.82 7.82 -35.08
N ASP A 172 -25.29 8.77 -34.29
CA ASP A 172 -23.89 8.76 -33.82
C ASP A 172 -23.79 8.88 -32.28
N GLY A 173 -23.75 10.09 -31.71
CA GLY A 173 -23.71 10.33 -30.27
C GLY A 173 -25.04 10.82 -29.70
N ASN A 174 -25.47 10.36 -28.52
CA ASN A 174 -26.65 10.95 -27.89
C ASN A 174 -26.37 12.38 -27.42
N ILE A 175 -25.31 12.59 -26.64
CA ILE A 175 -24.88 13.94 -26.24
C ILE A 175 -23.39 14.08 -26.46
N ASP A 176 -22.99 14.97 -27.37
CA ASP A 176 -21.58 15.22 -27.67
C ASP A 176 -21.19 16.65 -27.29
N ILE A 177 -20.07 16.79 -26.59
CA ILE A 177 -19.49 18.08 -26.21
C ILE A 177 -18.10 18.16 -26.81
N THR A 178 -17.92 19.04 -27.79
CA THR A 178 -16.72 19.07 -28.62
C THR A 178 -16.21 20.48 -28.92
N GLU A 179 -15.07 20.55 -29.61
CA GLU A 179 -14.57 21.75 -30.29
C GLU A 179 -14.45 22.96 -29.35
N ASP A 180 -13.52 22.92 -28.40
CA ASP A 180 -13.17 23.98 -27.45
C ASP A 180 -14.32 24.44 -26.53
N SER A 181 -15.40 23.65 -26.46
CA SER A 181 -16.52 23.93 -25.56
C SER A 181 -16.13 23.72 -24.10
N ARG A 182 -16.68 24.56 -23.21
CA ARG A 182 -16.27 24.59 -21.79
C ARG A 182 -17.37 25.09 -20.85
N ASP A 183 -17.22 24.88 -19.55
CA ASP A 183 -18.21 25.29 -18.55
C ASP A 183 -19.60 24.68 -18.82
N VAL A 184 -19.62 23.36 -18.96
CA VAL A 184 -20.85 22.62 -19.27
C VAL A 184 -21.20 21.69 -18.11
N THR A 185 -22.46 21.72 -17.66
CA THR A 185 -23.02 20.69 -16.76
C THR A 185 -24.07 19.87 -17.50
N VAL A 186 -23.96 18.55 -17.44
CA VAL A 186 -25.06 17.63 -17.75
C VAL A 186 -25.50 16.95 -16.48
N SER A 187 -26.77 17.12 -16.11
CA SER A 187 -27.30 16.61 -14.85
C SER A 187 -28.66 15.94 -14.98
N TRP A 188 -28.91 14.98 -14.10
CA TRP A 188 -30.22 14.35 -13.93
C TRP A 188 -30.85 13.84 -15.24
N SER A 189 -30.05 13.42 -16.20
CA SER A 189 -30.52 13.09 -17.56
C SER A 189 -30.47 11.59 -17.83
N ILE A 190 -31.35 11.11 -18.73
CA ILE A 190 -31.31 9.74 -19.26
C ILE A 190 -30.67 9.80 -20.65
N ILE A 191 -29.61 9.02 -20.85
CA ILE A 191 -28.84 8.96 -22.08
C ILE A 191 -28.73 7.48 -22.46
N GLY A 192 -29.45 7.04 -23.47
CA GLY A 192 -29.59 5.60 -23.71
C GLY A 192 -29.81 5.18 -25.14
N GLU A 193 -29.69 3.88 -25.39
CA GLU A 193 -29.75 3.31 -26.74
C GLU A 193 -30.71 2.15 -26.88
N ALA A 194 -31.25 1.93 -28.08
CA ALA A 194 -32.24 0.89 -28.33
C ALA A 194 -31.60 -0.51 -28.50
N ALA A 195 -30.41 -0.63 -29.14
CA ALA A 195 -29.61 -1.86 -29.17
C ALA A 195 -28.23 -1.69 -29.87
N GLY A 196 -27.15 -2.11 -29.19
CA GLY A 196 -26.07 -2.89 -29.81
C GLY A 196 -24.86 -2.18 -30.46
N GLU A 197 -25.05 -1.07 -31.18
CA GLU A 197 -23.94 -0.46 -31.96
C GLU A 197 -23.61 1.01 -31.65
N SER A 198 -24.47 1.70 -30.91
CA SER A 198 -24.44 3.17 -30.74
C SER A 198 -23.55 3.68 -29.59
N LYS A 199 -23.29 4.99 -29.57
CA LYS A 199 -22.41 5.69 -28.60
C LYS A 199 -23.22 6.70 -27.78
N ASN A 200 -22.99 6.78 -26.48
CA ASN A 200 -23.72 7.73 -25.65
C ASN A 200 -23.13 9.15 -25.70
N MET A 201 -21.84 9.32 -25.34
CA MET A 201 -21.29 10.65 -25.13
C MET A 201 -19.79 10.74 -25.44
N LEU A 202 -19.45 11.54 -26.45
CA LEU A 202 -18.09 11.93 -26.78
C LEU A 202 -17.77 13.32 -26.19
N LEU A 203 -16.69 13.38 -25.43
CA LEU A 203 -16.08 14.61 -24.93
C LEU A 203 -14.69 14.74 -25.60
N LYS A 204 -14.54 15.64 -26.58
CA LYS A 204 -13.34 15.68 -27.44
C LYS A 204 -13.03 17.06 -28.04
N TYR A 205 -11.78 17.26 -28.47
CA TYR A 205 -11.32 18.43 -29.23
C TYR A 205 -11.25 19.69 -28.37
N GLY A 206 -10.25 19.76 -27.48
CA GLY A 206 -9.93 20.97 -26.71
C GLY A 206 -10.92 21.34 -25.59
N ILE A 207 -11.83 20.43 -25.24
CA ILE A 207 -12.84 20.67 -24.20
C ILE A 207 -12.22 20.80 -22.80
N SER A 208 -12.88 21.56 -21.93
CA SER A 208 -12.45 21.75 -20.53
C SER A 208 -13.64 22.06 -19.61
N ARG A 209 -13.48 21.85 -18.30
CA ARG A 209 -14.44 22.28 -17.28
C ARG A 209 -15.86 21.75 -17.55
N LEU A 210 -15.97 20.42 -17.62
CA LEU A 210 -17.24 19.72 -17.80
C LEU A 210 -17.65 19.02 -16.50
N SER A 211 -18.92 19.08 -16.13
CA SER A 211 -19.49 18.34 -15.01
C SER A 211 -20.57 17.39 -15.49
N LEU A 212 -20.47 16.12 -15.08
CA LEU A 212 -21.51 15.12 -15.29
C LEU A 212 -21.95 14.60 -13.93
N HIS A 213 -23.20 14.83 -13.54
CA HIS A 213 -23.69 14.27 -12.28
C HIS A 213 -25.13 13.80 -12.29
N HIS A 214 -25.41 12.74 -11.56
CA HIS A 214 -26.76 12.18 -11.41
C HIS A 214 -27.42 11.77 -12.73
N ASN A 215 -26.62 11.39 -13.74
CA ASN A 215 -27.14 10.92 -15.02
C ASN A 215 -27.25 9.40 -15.06
N LEU A 216 -28.22 8.89 -15.82
CA LEU A 216 -28.33 7.50 -16.22
C LEU A 216 -27.82 7.33 -17.65
N LEU A 217 -26.65 6.70 -17.82
CA LEU A 217 -26.08 6.31 -19.10
C LEU A 217 -26.32 4.81 -19.32
N VAL A 218 -27.18 4.43 -20.27
CA VAL A 218 -27.77 3.08 -20.31
C VAL A 218 -27.74 2.44 -21.70
N MET A 219 -27.37 1.16 -21.78
CA MET A 219 -27.49 0.28 -22.95
C MET A 219 -26.68 0.62 -24.21
N ALA A 220 -25.85 1.67 -24.20
CA ALA A 220 -24.96 1.98 -25.33
C ALA A 220 -23.82 0.97 -25.45
N ARG A 221 -23.28 0.77 -26.66
CA ARG A 221 -22.10 -0.08 -26.85
C ARG A 221 -20.89 0.47 -26.07
N GLN A 222 -20.73 1.78 -26.07
CA GLN A 222 -19.55 2.46 -25.58
C GLN A 222 -19.80 3.96 -25.32
N ARG A 223 -18.76 4.65 -24.82
CA ARG A 223 -18.72 6.10 -24.58
C ARG A 223 -19.71 6.55 -23.51
N ASN A 224 -19.52 6.07 -22.28
CA ASN A 224 -20.34 6.43 -21.11
C ASN A 224 -19.56 7.16 -20.00
N PRO A 225 -18.95 8.33 -20.22
CA PRO A 225 -18.57 8.93 -21.50
C PRO A 225 -17.25 8.36 -22.05
N GLN A 226 -16.86 8.78 -23.25
CA GLN A 226 -15.45 8.77 -23.69
C GLN A 226 -14.91 10.19 -23.61
N VAL A 227 -13.84 10.42 -22.85
CA VAL A 227 -13.20 11.73 -22.70
C VAL A 227 -11.75 11.72 -23.19
N ARG A 228 -11.43 12.70 -24.03
CA ARG A 228 -10.07 12.94 -24.55
C ARG A 228 -9.89 14.39 -24.96
N ILE A 229 -8.66 14.92 -24.90
CA ILE A 229 -8.41 16.29 -25.38
C ILE A 229 -8.36 16.31 -26.90
N ASP A 230 -7.60 15.42 -27.52
CA ASP A 230 -7.46 15.34 -28.98
C ASP A 230 -6.97 13.94 -29.42
N ASP A 231 -6.46 13.84 -30.65
CA ASP A 231 -5.82 12.65 -31.21
C ASP A 231 -4.31 12.57 -31.01
N ALA A 232 -3.69 13.64 -30.47
CA ALA A 232 -2.24 13.75 -30.27
C ALA A 232 -1.82 13.51 -28.80
N GLY A 233 -2.77 13.43 -27.88
CA GLY A 233 -2.49 13.27 -26.46
C GLY A 233 -2.08 14.57 -25.76
N THR A 234 -2.51 15.72 -26.29
CA THR A 234 -2.14 17.03 -25.70
C THR A 234 -2.59 17.09 -24.24
N PRO A 235 -1.66 17.30 -23.28
CA PRO A 235 -2.01 17.33 -21.87
C PRO A 235 -2.93 18.51 -21.53
N ALA A 236 -4.03 18.22 -20.85
CA ALA A 236 -4.92 19.26 -20.35
C ALA A 236 -4.25 20.09 -19.24
N THR A 237 -4.54 21.40 -19.22
CA THR A 237 -4.12 22.32 -18.16
C THR A 237 -5.15 22.42 -17.03
N ASP A 238 -6.43 22.46 -17.39
CA ASP A 238 -7.55 22.50 -16.45
C ASP A 238 -8.17 21.12 -16.24
N THR A 239 -9.04 21.00 -15.24
CA THR A 239 -9.94 19.85 -15.10
C THR A 239 -10.78 19.74 -16.36
N THR A 240 -10.66 18.60 -17.04
CA THR A 240 -11.42 18.31 -18.25
C THR A 240 -12.83 17.85 -17.91
N LEU A 241 -12.95 16.93 -16.96
CA LEU A 241 -14.20 16.31 -16.57
C LEU A 241 -14.26 16.09 -15.05
N ASP A 242 -15.35 16.50 -14.42
CA ASP A 242 -15.75 16.11 -13.07
C ASP A 242 -17.04 15.27 -13.15
N MET A 243 -16.90 13.95 -13.03
CA MET A 243 -17.97 12.97 -13.17
C MET A 243 -18.31 12.35 -11.83
N ARG A 244 -19.50 12.66 -11.29
CA ARG A 244 -19.91 12.27 -9.94
C ARG A 244 -21.30 11.66 -9.88
N ASN A 245 -21.50 10.58 -9.12
CA ASN A 245 -22.84 10.04 -8.84
C ASN A 245 -23.69 9.74 -10.09
N ASN A 246 -23.06 9.27 -11.17
CA ASN A 246 -23.78 8.79 -12.35
C ASN A 246 -23.98 7.28 -12.28
N VAL A 247 -25.00 6.78 -12.98
CA VAL A 247 -25.22 5.35 -13.22
C VAL A 247 -24.82 5.02 -14.65
N VAL A 248 -23.88 4.10 -14.81
CA VAL A 248 -23.46 3.56 -16.11
C VAL A 248 -23.90 2.10 -16.18
N TRP A 249 -24.84 1.80 -17.06
CA TRP A 249 -25.57 0.53 -17.08
C TRP A 249 -25.53 -0.18 -18.44
N ASP A 250 -25.16 -1.46 -18.42
CA ASP A 250 -25.27 -2.43 -19.52
C ASP A 250 -24.55 -2.05 -20.83
N TRP A 251 -23.27 -1.67 -20.75
CA TRP A 251 -22.42 -1.47 -21.94
C TRP A 251 -22.01 -2.79 -22.61
N THR A 252 -21.69 -2.75 -23.91
CA THR A 252 -21.26 -3.97 -24.65
C THR A 252 -19.77 -4.00 -25.03
N ALA A 253 -19.09 -2.85 -25.11
CA ALA A 253 -17.66 -2.76 -25.37
C ALA A 253 -16.87 -2.16 -24.19
N TYR A 254 -17.28 -1.00 -23.66
CA TYR A 254 -16.75 -0.41 -22.43
C TYR A 254 -17.73 0.63 -21.84
N GLY A 255 -17.63 0.90 -20.54
CA GLY A 255 -18.40 1.94 -19.85
C GLY A 255 -17.78 3.31 -20.12
N THR A 256 -17.00 3.80 -19.16
CA THR A 256 -16.25 5.06 -19.24
C THR A 256 -14.82 4.83 -19.72
N ILE A 257 -14.29 5.72 -20.57
CA ILE A 257 -12.87 5.73 -20.92
C ILE A 257 -12.29 7.15 -20.85
N VAL A 258 -11.11 7.26 -20.23
CA VAL A 258 -10.30 8.46 -20.06
C VAL A 258 -8.96 8.21 -20.75
N TRP A 259 -8.65 8.95 -21.81
CA TRP A 259 -7.46 8.73 -22.64
C TRP A 259 -7.09 9.97 -23.46
N TYR A 260 -5.85 10.03 -23.95
CA TYR A 260 -5.31 11.14 -24.77
C TYR A 260 -5.42 12.53 -24.11
N GLY A 261 -4.70 12.72 -23.00
CA GLY A 261 -4.44 14.03 -22.40
C GLY A 261 -5.33 14.56 -21.25
N PRO A 262 -6.57 14.10 -20.99
CA PRO A 262 -7.47 14.79 -20.07
C PRO A 262 -7.07 14.67 -18.60
N ARG A 263 -7.59 15.59 -17.78
CA ARG A 263 -7.62 15.53 -16.31
C ARG A 263 -9.05 15.24 -15.86
N ALA A 264 -9.31 14.07 -15.29
CA ALA A 264 -10.67 13.66 -14.92
C ALA A 264 -10.82 13.29 -13.44
N ASN A 265 -11.89 13.76 -12.80
CA ASN A 265 -12.36 13.18 -11.54
C ASN A 265 -13.49 12.20 -11.85
N ILE A 266 -13.34 10.93 -11.48
CA ILE A 266 -14.36 9.89 -11.61
C ILE A 266 -14.69 9.40 -10.21
N VAL A 267 -15.74 9.96 -9.61
CA VAL A 267 -16.00 9.82 -8.17
C VAL A 267 -17.42 9.33 -7.88
N ASP A 268 -17.57 8.33 -7.02
CA ASP A 268 -18.87 7.84 -6.54
C ASP A 268 -19.88 7.50 -7.66
N ASN A 269 -19.42 7.01 -8.81
CA ASN A 269 -20.28 6.54 -9.89
C ASN A 269 -20.61 5.05 -9.71
N TYR A 270 -21.78 4.64 -10.18
CA TYR A 270 -22.25 3.27 -10.15
C TYR A 270 -22.10 2.62 -11.54
N TYR A 271 -21.39 1.49 -11.62
CA TYR A 271 -21.19 0.72 -12.85
C TYR A 271 -21.80 -0.67 -12.73
N ALA A 272 -22.63 -1.08 -13.68
CA ALA A 272 -22.98 -2.50 -13.80
C ALA A 272 -23.39 -2.90 -15.21
N ALA A 273 -23.03 -4.10 -15.61
CA ALA A 273 -23.41 -4.75 -16.86
C ALA A 273 -23.70 -6.24 -16.59
N PRO A 274 -24.73 -6.56 -15.76
CA PRO A 274 -24.90 -7.89 -15.17
C PRO A 274 -25.06 -9.00 -16.21
N SER A 275 -25.66 -8.67 -17.37
CA SER A 275 -25.89 -9.59 -18.49
C SER A 275 -24.64 -9.91 -19.33
N ARG A 276 -23.50 -9.25 -19.05
CA ARG A 276 -22.30 -9.30 -19.89
C ARG A 276 -21.24 -10.25 -19.36
N SER A 277 -20.34 -10.67 -20.25
CA SER A 277 -19.18 -11.47 -19.88
C SER A 277 -18.25 -10.70 -18.94
N LEU A 278 -17.47 -11.41 -18.11
CA LEU A 278 -16.51 -10.79 -17.21
C LEU A 278 -15.49 -9.90 -17.95
N ALA A 279 -15.13 -10.27 -19.19
CA ALA A 279 -14.23 -9.47 -20.03
C ALA A 279 -14.81 -8.08 -20.36
N VAL A 280 -16.12 -8.00 -20.62
CA VAL A 280 -16.83 -6.72 -20.85
C VAL A 280 -17.00 -5.96 -19.54
N LYS A 281 -17.37 -6.66 -18.45
CA LYS A 281 -17.54 -6.07 -17.11
C LYS A 281 -16.26 -5.38 -16.61
N ARG A 282 -15.09 -5.97 -16.86
CA ARG A 282 -13.77 -5.37 -16.54
C ARG A 282 -13.46 -4.08 -17.27
N ARG A 283 -14.21 -3.75 -18.33
CA ARG A 283 -14.11 -2.51 -19.09
C ARG A 283 -15.12 -1.46 -18.63
N ALA A 284 -15.60 -1.56 -17.38
CA ALA A 284 -16.47 -0.56 -16.75
C ALA A 284 -15.85 0.84 -16.76
N LEU A 285 -14.59 0.93 -16.36
CA LEU A 285 -13.78 2.14 -16.41
C LEU A 285 -12.43 1.79 -17.02
N ILE A 286 -11.93 2.66 -17.90
CA ILE A 286 -10.59 2.57 -18.47
C ILE A 286 -9.92 3.94 -18.26
N VAL A 287 -8.79 3.95 -17.55
CA VAL A 287 -7.90 5.11 -17.45
C VAL A 287 -6.60 4.74 -18.15
N CYS A 288 -6.30 5.40 -19.25
CA CYS A 288 -5.14 5.06 -20.06
C CYS A 288 -3.86 5.69 -19.51
N THR A 289 -2.82 4.86 -19.37
CA THR A 289 -1.49 5.22 -18.85
C THR A 289 -0.39 5.22 -19.92
N GLY A 290 -0.79 5.21 -21.21
CA GLY A 290 0.13 5.11 -22.35
C GLY A 290 0.22 3.70 -22.96
N GLU A 291 -0.61 2.75 -22.50
CA GLU A 291 -0.67 1.38 -23.02
C GLU A 291 -1.95 1.08 -23.81
N CYS A 292 -2.82 2.08 -23.96
CA CYS A 292 -4.03 1.95 -24.74
C CYS A 292 -3.74 2.03 -26.25
N ASN A 293 -4.71 1.62 -27.06
CA ASN A 293 -4.64 1.71 -28.53
C ASN A 293 -3.35 1.10 -29.12
N SER A 294 -3.12 -0.18 -28.84
CA SER A 294 -1.92 -0.90 -29.31
C SER A 294 -0.61 -0.37 -28.73
N GLY A 295 -0.63 0.14 -27.49
CA GLY A 295 0.57 0.63 -26.80
C GLY A 295 0.98 2.04 -27.19
N ASP A 296 0.05 2.86 -27.69
CA ASP A 296 0.33 4.25 -28.06
C ASP A 296 0.59 5.10 -26.79
N PRO A 297 1.82 5.62 -26.58
CA PRO A 297 2.14 6.40 -25.40
C PRO A 297 1.36 7.72 -25.32
N ALA A 298 0.91 8.27 -26.45
CA ALA A 298 0.08 9.48 -26.49
C ALA A 298 -1.31 9.27 -25.87
N SER A 299 -1.72 8.01 -25.69
CA SER A 299 -3.00 7.68 -25.05
C SER A 299 -3.05 7.97 -23.55
N ALA A 300 -1.93 8.34 -22.92
CA ALA A 300 -1.86 8.63 -21.49
C ALA A 300 -2.83 9.74 -21.05
N SER A 301 -3.32 9.62 -19.82
CA SER A 301 -4.28 10.53 -19.21
C SER A 301 -4.12 10.56 -17.69
N ARG A 302 -4.68 11.59 -17.06
CA ARG A 302 -4.60 11.76 -15.61
C ARG A 302 -6.00 11.69 -15.01
N ALA A 303 -6.21 10.80 -14.05
CA ALA A 303 -7.52 10.64 -13.41
C ALA A 303 -7.40 10.41 -11.90
N TYR A 304 -8.20 11.15 -11.14
CA TYR A 304 -8.52 10.80 -9.77
C TYR A 304 -9.77 9.92 -9.75
N VAL A 305 -9.66 8.73 -9.17
CA VAL A 305 -10.73 7.73 -9.15
C VAL A 305 -10.95 7.30 -7.70
N ALA A 306 -12.16 7.49 -7.18
CA ALA A 306 -12.48 7.15 -5.80
C ALA A 306 -13.98 6.89 -5.59
N GLY A 307 -14.32 5.99 -4.65
CA GLY A 307 -15.70 5.79 -4.20
C GLY A 307 -16.67 5.17 -5.23
N ASN A 308 -16.22 4.90 -6.45
CA ASN A 308 -17.07 4.27 -7.47
C ASN A 308 -17.48 2.86 -7.02
N PHE A 309 -18.67 2.42 -7.37
CA PHE A 309 -19.18 1.10 -7.03
C PHE A 309 -19.45 0.29 -8.29
N SER A 310 -19.13 -1.01 -8.24
CA SER A 310 -19.52 -1.95 -9.29
C SER A 310 -20.55 -2.94 -8.77
N GLY A 311 -21.73 -2.94 -9.38
CA GLY A 311 -22.76 -3.97 -9.16
C GLY A 311 -22.35 -5.37 -9.65
N ASP A 312 -21.23 -5.47 -10.37
CA ASP A 312 -20.68 -6.74 -10.89
C ASP A 312 -19.54 -7.31 -10.04
N GLY A 313 -19.30 -6.76 -8.84
CA GLY A 313 -18.24 -7.22 -7.94
C GLY A 313 -16.83 -6.74 -8.30
N LEU A 314 -16.70 -5.69 -9.11
CA LEU A 314 -15.42 -5.13 -9.56
C LEU A 314 -15.05 -3.81 -8.85
N THR A 315 -15.70 -3.49 -7.73
CA THR A 315 -15.55 -2.21 -7.02
C THR A 315 -14.09 -1.87 -6.72
N ALA A 316 -13.31 -2.83 -6.21
CA ALA A 316 -11.90 -2.59 -5.96
C ALA A 316 -11.08 -2.45 -7.25
N GLU A 317 -11.37 -3.25 -8.28
CA GLU A 317 -10.67 -3.19 -9.57
C GLU A 317 -10.85 -1.82 -10.25
N ILE A 318 -12.03 -1.22 -10.16
CA ILE A 318 -12.30 0.09 -10.77
C ILE A 318 -11.56 1.21 -10.02
N ASN A 319 -11.56 1.21 -8.69
CA ASN A 319 -11.00 2.32 -7.92
C ASN A 319 -9.46 2.36 -7.88
N VAL A 320 -8.78 1.27 -8.24
CA VAL A 320 -7.31 1.27 -8.37
C VAL A 320 -6.81 1.81 -9.71
N LEU A 321 -7.71 2.13 -10.66
CA LEU A 321 -7.33 2.64 -11.99
C LEU A 321 -6.91 4.12 -11.98
N GLY A 322 -7.09 4.83 -10.86
CA GLY A 322 -6.67 6.22 -10.74
C GLY A 322 -5.16 6.38 -10.85
N THR A 323 -4.73 7.41 -11.57
CA THR A 323 -3.31 7.80 -11.71
C THR A 323 -2.93 8.94 -10.76
N GLU A 324 -3.92 9.58 -10.13
CA GLU A 324 -3.74 10.72 -9.24
C GLU A 324 -4.21 10.42 -7.82
N ARG A 325 -3.52 10.99 -6.83
CA ARG A 325 -3.82 10.79 -5.40
C ARG A 325 -4.84 11.79 -4.82
N ALA A 326 -5.13 12.87 -5.53
CA ALA A 326 -6.04 13.92 -5.10
C ALA A 326 -6.92 14.37 -6.28
N PRO A 327 -8.18 14.79 -6.02
CA PRO A 327 -9.06 15.29 -7.06
C PRO A 327 -8.52 16.58 -7.67
N PHE A 328 -8.76 16.76 -8.98
CA PHE A 328 -8.55 18.03 -9.64
C PHE A 328 -9.59 19.06 -9.17
N PRO A 329 -9.27 20.36 -9.16
CA PRO A 329 -10.21 21.41 -8.77
C PRO A 329 -11.48 21.39 -9.62
N ALA A 330 -12.64 21.32 -8.97
CA ALA A 330 -13.94 21.41 -9.61
C ALA A 330 -14.93 22.12 -8.67
N PRO A 331 -15.92 22.86 -9.20
CA PRO A 331 -17.01 23.38 -8.40
C PRO A 331 -17.76 22.27 -7.67
N PRO A 332 -18.33 22.56 -6.49
CA PRO A 332 -19.00 21.54 -5.69
C PRO A 332 -20.24 21.00 -6.42
N VAL A 333 -20.40 19.68 -6.33
CA VAL A 333 -21.61 18.93 -6.64
C VAL A 333 -22.04 18.25 -5.35
N PRO A 334 -23.31 18.37 -4.91
CA PRO A 334 -23.82 17.59 -3.79
C PRO A 334 -23.69 16.11 -4.14
N THR A 335 -23.02 15.34 -3.27
CA THR A 335 -22.80 13.92 -3.51
C THR A 335 -23.25 13.06 -2.35
N THR A 336 -23.80 11.90 -2.67
CA THR A 336 -23.97 10.77 -1.75
C THR A 336 -23.01 9.65 -2.16
N ASP A 337 -22.96 8.55 -1.41
CA ASP A 337 -22.23 7.37 -1.87
C ASP A 337 -22.82 6.84 -3.18
N ALA A 338 -22.01 6.15 -3.99
CA ALA A 338 -22.41 5.68 -5.33
C ALA A 338 -23.72 4.87 -5.36
N CYS A 339 -24.06 4.22 -4.26
CA CYS A 339 -25.25 3.38 -4.16
C CYS A 339 -26.52 4.17 -3.86
N ALA A 340 -26.47 5.07 -2.88
CA ALA A 340 -27.56 6.01 -2.63
C ALA A 340 -27.82 6.86 -3.87
N ALA A 341 -26.76 7.39 -4.49
CA ALA A 341 -26.84 8.11 -5.75
C ALA A 341 -27.49 7.29 -6.85
N ALA A 342 -27.17 6.00 -6.99
CA ALA A 342 -27.79 5.17 -8.02
C ALA A 342 -29.31 5.05 -7.85
N GLN A 343 -29.80 4.94 -6.61
CA GLN A 343 -31.23 4.91 -6.32
C GLN A 343 -31.89 6.24 -6.66
N GLU A 344 -31.25 7.36 -6.29
CA GLU A 344 -31.70 8.70 -6.62
C GLU A 344 -31.79 8.90 -8.14
N VAL A 345 -30.75 8.52 -8.88
CA VAL A 345 -30.70 8.62 -10.36
C VAL A 345 -31.81 7.80 -11.01
N VAL A 346 -32.01 6.55 -10.60
CA VAL A 346 -33.07 5.69 -11.16
C VAL A 346 -34.46 6.30 -10.89
N ALA A 347 -34.66 6.93 -9.73
CA ALA A 347 -35.92 7.57 -9.37
C ALA A 347 -36.14 8.91 -10.09
N GLY A 348 -35.09 9.72 -10.23
CA GLY A 348 -35.18 11.14 -10.58
C GLY A 348 -34.75 11.51 -11.99
N ALA A 349 -33.84 10.76 -12.63
CA ALA A 349 -33.26 11.18 -13.89
C ALA A 349 -34.27 11.16 -15.06
N GLY A 350 -34.09 12.08 -16.01
CA GLY A 350 -34.86 12.23 -17.23
C GLY A 350 -36.10 13.11 -17.09
N VAL A 351 -36.94 13.10 -18.11
CA VAL A 351 -38.17 13.90 -18.17
C VAL A 351 -39.33 13.13 -17.53
N ARG A 352 -40.25 13.81 -16.84
CA ARG A 352 -41.48 13.22 -16.29
C ARG A 352 -42.73 13.85 -16.94
N PRO A 353 -43.82 13.08 -17.17
CA PRO A 353 -43.93 11.62 -17.00
C PRO A 353 -43.01 10.87 -17.96
N LEU A 354 -42.48 9.70 -17.56
CA LEU A 354 -41.59 8.88 -18.40
C LEU A 354 -42.30 8.46 -19.70
N ASP A 355 -41.60 8.48 -20.83
CA ASP A 355 -42.08 7.81 -22.04
C ASP A 355 -41.77 6.30 -21.98
N ALA A 356 -42.26 5.53 -22.96
CA ALA A 356 -42.07 4.08 -22.98
C ALA A 356 -40.59 3.66 -23.08
N ILE A 357 -39.74 4.50 -23.69
CA ILE A 357 -38.31 4.23 -23.83
C ILE A 357 -37.61 4.42 -22.48
N ASP A 358 -37.83 5.56 -21.82
CA ASP A 358 -37.26 5.86 -20.52
C ASP A 358 -37.73 4.87 -19.44
N ALA A 359 -39.02 4.55 -19.43
CA ALA A 359 -39.59 3.53 -18.54
C ALA A 359 -38.99 2.15 -18.81
N GLY A 360 -38.75 1.81 -20.08
CA GLY A 360 -38.09 0.57 -20.48
C GLY A 360 -36.63 0.48 -20.01
N TYR A 361 -35.89 1.58 -19.98
CA TYR A 361 -34.55 1.63 -19.41
C TYR A 361 -34.57 1.41 -17.91
N ILE A 362 -35.40 2.17 -17.19
CA ILE A 362 -35.51 2.09 -15.73
C ILE A 362 -35.92 0.67 -15.30
N ALA A 363 -36.88 0.04 -15.99
CA ALA A 363 -37.35 -1.30 -15.69
C ALA A 363 -36.27 -2.40 -15.82
N ARG A 364 -35.18 -2.14 -16.55
CA ARG A 364 -34.05 -3.09 -16.72
C ARG A 364 -32.98 -2.94 -15.65
N ILE A 365 -33.05 -1.90 -14.83
CA ILE A 365 -32.04 -1.64 -13.81
C ILE A 365 -32.45 -2.37 -12.55
N THR A 366 -31.59 -3.31 -12.13
CA THR A 366 -31.72 -3.99 -10.84
C THR A 366 -30.49 -3.67 -10.03
N LEU A 367 -30.60 -2.69 -9.13
CA LEU A 367 -29.50 -2.36 -8.24
C LEU A 367 -29.38 -3.50 -7.19
N PRO A 368 -28.32 -4.35 -7.23
CA PRO A 368 -28.05 -5.26 -6.12
C PRO A 368 -28.02 -4.50 -4.79
N ALA A 369 -28.39 -5.18 -3.71
CA ALA A 369 -28.17 -4.65 -2.38
C ALA A 369 -26.71 -4.22 -2.27
N CYS A 370 -26.48 -2.97 -1.87
CA CYS A 370 -25.16 -2.37 -1.77
C CYS A 370 -24.39 -2.91 -0.56
N SER A 371 -24.18 -4.22 -0.55
CA SER A 371 -23.25 -4.90 0.32
C SER A 371 -21.91 -4.92 -0.40
N VAL A 372 -21.05 -3.94 -0.08
CA VAL A 372 -19.61 -4.17 -0.20
C VAL A 372 -19.32 -5.30 0.78
N VAL A 373 -19.15 -6.53 0.29
CA VAL A 373 -18.50 -7.56 1.09
C VAL A 373 -17.07 -7.07 1.24
N ALA A 374 -16.82 -6.36 2.33
CA ALA A 374 -15.54 -5.77 2.61
C ALA A 374 -14.52 -6.92 2.63
N SER A 375 -13.71 -6.99 1.58
CA SER A 375 -12.76 -8.08 1.41
C SER A 375 -11.71 -7.96 2.51
N THR A 376 -11.23 -9.06 3.06
CA THR A 376 -10.11 -9.01 4.01
C THR A 376 -8.83 -9.44 3.31
N VAL A 377 -7.72 -8.80 3.62
CA VAL A 377 -6.38 -9.30 3.25
C VAL A 377 -5.87 -10.16 4.38
N THR A 378 -5.55 -11.41 4.07
CA THR A 378 -4.92 -12.34 4.99
C THR A 378 -3.41 -12.31 4.78
N VAL A 379 -2.66 -12.19 5.86
CA VAL A 379 -1.19 -12.21 5.87
C VAL A 379 -0.70 -13.48 6.53
N SER A 380 0.30 -14.14 5.94
CA SER A 380 0.90 -15.35 6.49
C SER A 380 2.41 -15.39 6.24
N PRO A 381 3.24 -15.56 7.28
CA PRO A 381 2.88 -15.72 8.69
C PRO A 381 2.37 -14.40 9.33
N ALA A 382 1.64 -14.50 10.45
CA ALA A 382 1.09 -13.33 11.16
C ALA A 382 2.15 -12.50 11.92
N ALA A 383 3.34 -13.04 12.12
CA ALA A 383 4.51 -12.38 12.67
C ALA A 383 5.79 -12.99 12.09
N LEU A 384 6.87 -12.22 12.08
CA LEU A 384 8.19 -12.61 11.59
C LEU A 384 9.24 -12.49 12.69
N GLN A 385 10.18 -13.42 12.74
CA GLN A 385 11.22 -13.47 13.78
C GLN A 385 12.59 -13.73 13.17
N PHE A 386 13.57 -12.90 13.50
CA PHE A 386 14.94 -12.99 13.02
C PHE A 386 15.94 -13.06 14.18
N THR A 387 17.06 -13.72 13.94
CA THR A 387 18.23 -13.72 14.84
C THR A 387 19.47 -13.37 14.02
N ALA A 388 20.34 -12.50 14.53
CA ALA A 388 21.60 -12.13 13.91
C ALA A 388 22.69 -11.95 14.99
N SER A 389 23.96 -12.10 14.64
CA SER A 389 25.08 -11.77 15.55
C SER A 389 25.62 -10.37 15.25
N VAL A 390 26.16 -9.69 16.26
CA VAL A 390 26.85 -8.40 16.05
C VAL A 390 27.96 -8.55 15.01
N GLY A 391 27.91 -7.72 13.96
CA GLY A 391 28.88 -7.74 12.86
C GLY A 391 28.75 -8.94 11.89
N GLY A 392 27.74 -9.79 12.07
CA GLY A 392 27.45 -10.92 11.19
C GLY A 392 26.75 -10.53 9.89
N THR A 393 26.61 -11.49 8.98
CA THR A 393 25.81 -11.32 7.76
C THR A 393 24.32 -11.26 8.08
N ALA A 394 23.56 -10.49 7.30
CA ALA A 394 22.10 -10.44 7.43
C ALA A 394 21.50 -11.84 7.14
N PRO A 395 20.53 -12.31 7.95
CA PRO A 395 19.78 -13.55 7.67
C PRO A 395 19.03 -13.47 6.35
N ALA A 396 18.69 -14.63 5.79
CA ALA A 396 17.85 -14.71 4.59
C ALA A 396 16.48 -14.04 4.83
N PRO A 397 15.97 -13.24 3.87
CA PRO A 397 14.63 -12.65 3.97
C PRO A 397 13.54 -13.71 4.14
N GLN A 398 12.55 -13.42 4.98
CA GLN A 398 11.38 -14.28 5.17
C GLN A 398 10.23 -13.85 4.26
N ALA A 399 9.54 -14.82 3.70
CA ALA A 399 8.40 -14.57 2.82
C ALA A 399 7.13 -14.28 3.62
N LEU A 400 6.46 -13.19 3.28
CA LEU A 400 5.13 -12.81 3.75
C LEU A 400 4.14 -12.97 2.59
N SER A 401 3.25 -13.95 2.69
CA SER A 401 2.22 -14.20 1.70
C SER A 401 0.98 -13.36 1.99
N LEU A 402 0.46 -12.70 0.96
CA LEU A 402 -0.79 -11.95 0.98
C LEU A 402 -1.84 -12.72 0.18
N SER A 403 -2.99 -13.01 0.78
CA SER A 403 -4.11 -13.68 0.12
C SER A 403 -5.42 -12.96 0.40
N GLY A 404 -6.41 -13.16 -0.48
CA GLY A 404 -7.69 -12.44 -0.44
C GLY A 404 -8.15 -12.03 -1.85
N ALA A 405 -9.09 -11.09 -1.91
CA ALA A 405 -9.54 -10.49 -3.16
C ALA A 405 -8.39 -9.73 -3.86
N ARG A 406 -8.50 -9.54 -5.18
CA ARG A 406 -7.48 -8.83 -5.96
C ARG A 406 -7.50 -7.34 -5.65
N LEU A 407 -6.67 -6.94 -4.69
CA LEU A 407 -6.52 -5.57 -4.20
C LEU A 407 -5.12 -5.05 -4.44
N ALA A 408 -4.99 -3.76 -4.78
CA ALA A 408 -3.69 -3.11 -4.76
C ALA A 408 -3.21 -2.94 -3.33
N VAL A 409 -1.91 -3.16 -3.11
CA VAL A 409 -1.28 -3.07 -1.79
C VAL A 409 0.00 -2.28 -1.83
N SER A 410 0.31 -1.61 -0.72
CA SER A 410 1.63 -1.07 -0.40
C SER A 410 2.09 -1.55 0.98
N ALA A 411 3.40 -1.66 1.18
CA ALA A 411 3.99 -2.10 2.44
C ALA A 411 4.97 -1.05 2.96
N ASP A 412 4.74 -0.59 4.19
CA ASP A 412 5.60 0.35 4.91
C ASP A 412 6.27 -0.35 6.10
N VAL A 413 7.48 0.06 6.46
CA VAL A 413 8.25 -0.51 7.58
C VAL A 413 8.37 0.48 8.73
N SER A 414 8.30 0.00 9.97
CA SER A 414 8.34 0.88 11.15
C SER A 414 9.75 1.15 11.69
N ALA A 415 10.78 0.50 11.14
CA ALA A 415 12.15 0.62 11.64
C ALA A 415 13.18 0.51 10.49
N PRO A 416 14.28 1.27 10.55
CA PRO A 416 15.27 1.34 9.46
C PRO A 416 16.08 0.05 9.28
N TRP A 417 16.08 -0.83 10.28
CA TRP A 417 16.69 -2.17 10.18
C TRP A 417 15.78 -3.19 9.49
N ILE A 418 14.57 -2.84 9.04
CA ILE A 418 13.65 -3.72 8.30
C ILE A 418 13.61 -3.29 6.83
N THR A 419 13.60 -4.24 5.91
CA THR A 419 13.38 -4.02 4.48
C THR A 419 12.23 -4.87 3.96
N VAL A 420 11.51 -4.40 2.93
CA VAL A 420 10.42 -5.14 2.28
C VAL A 420 10.51 -5.00 0.76
N THR A 421 10.42 -6.12 0.04
CA THR A 421 10.51 -6.15 -1.43
C THR A 421 9.54 -7.16 -2.05
N PRO A 422 8.74 -6.79 -3.07
CA PRO A 422 8.48 -5.41 -3.49
C PRO A 422 7.72 -4.62 -2.40
N ALA A 423 7.78 -3.28 -2.43
CA ALA A 423 7.04 -2.42 -1.49
C ALA A 423 5.59 -2.15 -1.93
N SER A 424 5.18 -2.63 -3.10
CA SER A 424 3.82 -2.53 -3.62
C SER A 424 3.50 -3.70 -4.56
N GLY A 425 2.22 -3.97 -4.79
CA GLY A 425 1.77 -5.05 -5.66
C GLY A 425 0.25 -5.26 -5.66
N LEU A 426 -0.19 -6.43 -6.09
CA LEU A 426 -1.60 -6.86 -6.08
C LEU A 426 -1.74 -8.13 -5.23
N VAL A 427 -2.86 -8.31 -4.51
CA VAL A 427 -3.21 -9.58 -3.88
C VAL A 427 -3.80 -10.55 -4.92
N PRO A 428 -3.56 -11.87 -4.83
CA PRO A 428 -2.56 -12.53 -4.00
C PRO A 428 -1.14 -12.24 -4.48
N SER A 429 -0.22 -12.05 -3.55
CA SER A 429 1.21 -11.84 -3.83
C SER A 429 2.08 -12.30 -2.68
N ARG A 430 3.39 -12.22 -2.88
CA ARG A 430 4.42 -12.51 -1.88
C ARG A 430 5.34 -11.30 -1.74
N LEU A 431 5.54 -10.86 -0.50
CA LEU A 431 6.56 -9.88 -0.13
C LEU A 431 7.72 -10.63 0.54
N ASN A 432 8.96 -10.17 0.34
CA ASN A 432 10.13 -10.65 1.05
C ASN A 432 10.55 -9.59 2.06
N VAL A 433 10.53 -9.96 3.35
CA VAL A 433 10.91 -9.09 4.46
C VAL A 433 12.31 -9.47 4.91
N GLY A 434 13.25 -8.53 4.81
CA GLY A 434 14.63 -8.68 5.25
C GLY A 434 14.93 -7.82 6.47
N ILE A 435 16.10 -8.07 7.08
CA ILE A 435 16.63 -7.23 8.16
C ILE A 435 18.07 -6.80 7.87
N ASN A 436 18.48 -5.64 8.39
CA ASN A 436 19.85 -5.14 8.35
C ASN A 436 20.36 -4.94 9.80
N PRO A 437 21.20 -5.83 10.33
CA PRO A 437 21.65 -5.77 11.71
C PRO A 437 22.87 -4.85 11.91
N ALA A 438 23.40 -4.24 10.84
CA ALA A 438 24.59 -3.41 10.90
C ALA A 438 24.41 -2.21 11.86
N GLY A 439 25.34 -2.05 12.80
CA GLY A 439 25.31 -0.98 13.79
C GLY A 439 24.37 -1.20 14.97
N LEU A 440 23.67 -2.33 15.05
CA LEU A 440 22.86 -2.71 16.21
C LEU A 440 23.72 -3.36 17.30
N ALA A 441 23.55 -2.93 18.54
CA ALA A 441 24.14 -3.57 19.71
C ALA A 441 23.42 -4.90 20.06
N PRO A 442 24.03 -5.80 20.85
CA PRO A 442 23.33 -6.98 21.34
C PRO A 442 22.03 -6.61 22.07
N GLY A 443 20.95 -7.32 21.80
CA GLY A 443 19.64 -7.05 22.40
C GLY A 443 18.45 -7.42 21.49
N SER A 444 17.25 -7.16 21.99
CA SER A 444 15.99 -7.42 21.26
C SER A 444 15.43 -6.14 20.66
N TYR A 445 15.05 -6.20 19.39
CA TYR A 445 14.48 -5.10 18.62
C TYR A 445 13.09 -5.47 18.12
N ALA A 446 12.16 -4.52 18.19
CA ALA A 446 10.79 -4.68 17.71
C ALA A 446 10.48 -3.69 16.59
N GLY A 447 9.80 -4.16 15.56
CA GLY A 447 9.28 -3.36 14.47
C GLY A 447 8.09 -4.04 13.80
N ALA A 448 7.68 -3.54 12.65
CA ALA A 448 6.55 -4.09 11.90
C ALA A 448 6.62 -3.75 10.42
N VAL A 449 5.98 -4.59 9.62
CA VAL A 449 5.54 -4.29 8.26
C VAL A 449 4.05 -3.95 8.31
N THR A 450 3.66 -2.82 7.74
CA THR A 450 2.27 -2.36 7.64
C THR A 450 1.82 -2.49 6.20
N VAL A 451 0.91 -3.41 5.92
CA VAL A 451 0.33 -3.64 4.59
C VAL A 451 -0.93 -2.80 4.45
N ASN A 452 -0.87 -1.75 3.62
CA ASN A 452 -2.02 -0.96 3.24
C ASN A 452 -2.68 -1.63 2.03
N ALA A 453 -3.97 -1.91 2.13
CA ALA A 453 -4.78 -2.49 1.07
C ALA A 453 -6.07 -1.69 0.92
N PRO A 454 -6.06 -0.56 0.19
CA PRO A 454 -7.28 0.22 -0.06
C PRO A 454 -8.37 -0.68 -0.64
N GLY A 455 -9.51 -0.75 0.03
CA GLY A 455 -10.63 -1.65 -0.31
C GLY A 455 -10.72 -2.92 0.54
N ALA A 456 -9.75 -3.18 1.43
CA ALA A 456 -9.88 -4.24 2.43
C ALA A 456 -10.47 -3.72 3.76
N ALA A 457 -11.38 -4.50 4.37
CA ALA A 457 -12.03 -4.18 5.65
C ALA A 457 -11.04 -4.03 6.81
N ASN A 458 -9.94 -4.81 6.75
CA ASN A 458 -8.93 -4.89 7.78
C ASN A 458 -7.66 -4.10 7.42
N SER A 459 -7.72 -3.20 6.44
CA SER A 459 -6.58 -2.35 6.07
C SER A 459 -6.45 -1.15 7.03
N PRO A 460 -5.22 -0.81 7.50
CA PRO A 460 -3.97 -1.53 7.23
C PRO A 460 -3.78 -2.78 8.09
N VAL A 461 -3.16 -3.81 7.54
CA VAL A 461 -2.79 -5.04 8.26
C VAL A 461 -1.36 -4.92 8.78
N ARG A 462 -1.18 -5.01 10.10
CA ARG A 462 0.14 -4.88 10.75
C ARG A 462 0.73 -6.24 11.08
N VAL A 463 1.94 -6.52 10.57
CA VAL A 463 2.71 -7.75 10.80
C VAL A 463 3.91 -7.44 11.69
N PRO A 464 3.92 -7.87 12.96
CA PRO A 464 5.06 -7.66 13.86
C PRO A 464 6.32 -8.35 13.35
N VAL A 465 7.47 -7.68 13.52
CA VAL A 465 8.81 -8.21 13.23
C VAL A 465 9.66 -8.09 14.49
N SER A 466 10.22 -9.19 14.98
CA SER A 466 11.19 -9.19 16.08
C SER A 466 12.57 -9.60 15.59
N LEU A 467 13.61 -8.91 16.06
CA LEU A 467 15.01 -9.24 15.80
C LEU A 467 15.75 -9.41 17.13
N THR A 468 16.43 -10.54 17.32
CA THR A 468 17.40 -10.75 18.40
C THR A 468 18.81 -10.60 17.85
N VAL A 469 19.57 -9.66 18.39
CA VAL A 469 21.00 -9.49 18.08
C VAL A 469 21.81 -10.13 19.19
N GLU A 470 22.52 -11.21 18.86
CA GLU A 470 23.38 -11.95 19.78
C GLU A 470 24.80 -11.37 19.80
N PRO A 471 25.53 -11.47 20.93
CA PRO A 471 26.96 -11.16 20.96
C PRO A 471 27.73 -11.97 19.91
N ALA A 472 28.88 -11.46 19.46
CA ALA A 472 29.76 -12.24 18.59
C ALA A 472 30.25 -13.49 19.35
N ALA A 473 30.12 -14.68 18.75
CA ALA A 473 30.64 -15.91 19.32
C ALA A 473 32.16 -15.80 19.49
N GLY A 474 32.66 -15.97 20.73
CA GLY A 474 34.09 -16.04 20.98
C GLY A 474 34.69 -17.25 20.26
N GLY A 475 35.76 -17.04 19.47
CA GLY A 475 36.45 -18.11 18.76
C GLY A 475 36.96 -19.21 19.71
N GLU A 476 37.12 -20.43 19.20
CA GLU A 476 37.73 -21.53 19.96
C GLU A 476 39.14 -21.16 20.42
N GLN A 477 39.43 -21.37 21.70
CA GLN A 477 40.73 -21.20 22.31
C GLN A 477 41.27 -22.57 22.71
N THR A 478 42.55 -22.84 22.44
CA THR A 478 43.24 -24.07 22.89
C THR A 478 44.38 -23.69 23.81
N VAL A 479 44.45 -24.35 24.97
CA VAL A 479 45.52 -24.18 25.95
C VAL A 479 46.21 -25.52 26.18
N GLU A 480 47.53 -25.50 26.32
CA GLU A 480 48.33 -26.66 26.72
C GLU A 480 49.07 -26.33 28.02
N VAL A 481 48.94 -27.20 29.03
CA VAL A 481 49.60 -27.04 30.33
C VAL A 481 50.44 -28.28 30.59
N GLN A 482 51.75 -28.09 30.71
CA GLN A 482 52.70 -29.16 31.00
C GLN A 482 53.00 -29.21 32.50
N LEU A 483 53.22 -30.41 33.04
CA LEU A 483 53.76 -30.57 34.39
C LEU A 483 55.25 -30.20 34.43
N GLU A 484 55.61 -29.33 35.37
CA GLU A 484 56.97 -28.76 35.49
C GLU A 484 57.65 -29.03 36.84
N ASP A 485 56.89 -29.39 37.88
CA ASP A 485 57.39 -29.73 39.24
C ASP A 485 57.04 -31.19 39.55
N GLY A 486 58.00 -32.02 39.93
CA GLY A 486 57.68 -33.42 40.28
C GLY A 486 57.15 -33.62 41.70
N ALA A 487 56.80 -32.55 42.41
CA ALA A 487 55.79 -32.62 43.47
C ALA A 487 54.35 -32.68 42.92
N ASP A 488 54.13 -32.33 41.66
CA ASP A 488 52.80 -32.30 41.03
C ASP A 488 52.48 -33.60 40.25
N ASP A 489 53.39 -34.59 40.24
CA ASP A 489 53.10 -35.95 39.83
C ASP A 489 53.40 -36.97 40.95
N ALA A 490 52.49 -37.91 41.16
CA ALA A 490 52.67 -38.93 42.18
C ALA A 490 51.98 -40.25 41.84
N SER A 491 52.54 -41.35 42.34
CA SER A 491 51.89 -42.66 42.36
C SER A 491 51.56 -43.10 43.78
N GLU A 492 50.41 -43.72 43.97
CA GLU A 492 50.01 -44.36 45.22
C GLU A 492 49.80 -45.86 44.98
N SER A 493 50.54 -46.68 45.71
CA SER A 493 50.36 -48.16 45.69
C SER A 493 49.15 -48.60 46.52
N THR A 494 48.68 -49.84 46.32
CA THR A 494 47.63 -50.49 47.15
C THR A 494 47.88 -50.47 48.66
N LEU A 495 49.13 -50.29 49.11
CA LEU A 495 49.47 -50.12 50.53
C LEU A 495 49.37 -48.65 51.01
N GLY A 496 48.79 -47.75 50.20
CA GLY A 496 48.63 -46.32 50.50
C GLY A 496 49.92 -45.51 50.48
N ARG A 497 51.04 -46.09 50.04
CA ARG A 497 52.33 -45.37 49.97
C ARG A 497 52.34 -44.47 48.74
N ILE A 498 52.44 -43.17 48.97
CA ILE A 498 52.67 -42.14 47.95
C ILE A 498 54.16 -42.05 47.61
N ARG A 499 54.45 -41.91 46.32
CA ARG A 499 55.77 -41.61 45.79
C ARG A 499 55.65 -40.41 44.86
N THR A 500 56.33 -39.33 45.20
CA THR A 500 56.57 -38.16 44.33
C THR A 500 57.99 -38.22 43.80
N ARG A 501 58.28 -37.46 42.74
CA ARG A 501 59.61 -37.35 42.14
C ARG A 501 60.23 -38.67 41.67
N GLU A 502 59.41 -39.61 41.21
CA GLU A 502 59.88 -40.88 40.68
C GLU A 502 60.47 -40.68 39.30
N LEU A 503 61.50 -41.42 38.87
CA LEU A 503 62.04 -41.32 37.50
C LEU A 503 61.09 -41.87 36.42
N ALA A 504 60.14 -42.72 36.83
CA ALA A 504 59.09 -43.31 36.00
C ALA A 504 57.92 -43.72 36.89
N MET A 505 56.69 -43.44 36.46
CA MET A 505 55.47 -43.71 37.23
C MET A 505 54.77 -44.98 36.74
N ARG A 506 54.25 -45.78 37.67
CA ARG A 506 53.59 -47.06 37.39
C ARG A 506 52.08 -46.89 37.22
N VAL A 507 51.59 -47.14 36.01
CA VAL A 507 50.17 -47.14 35.65
C VAL A 507 49.66 -48.58 35.60
N GLY A 508 48.57 -48.86 36.31
CA GLY A 508 47.97 -50.20 36.41
C GLY A 508 48.40 -50.99 37.66
N ARG A 509 47.85 -52.20 37.84
CA ARG A 509 48.14 -53.16 38.94
C ARG A 509 47.95 -52.55 40.34
N GLY A 510 46.77 -51.97 40.54
CA GLY A 510 46.34 -51.33 41.77
C GLY A 510 47.06 -50.03 42.14
N ASN A 511 47.76 -49.39 41.19
CA ASN A 511 48.34 -48.07 41.41
C ASN A 511 47.36 -46.97 40.97
N THR A 512 47.27 -45.91 41.76
CA THR A 512 46.60 -44.67 41.40
C THR A 512 47.63 -43.60 41.14
N LEU A 513 47.58 -42.92 40.00
CA LEU A 513 48.40 -41.74 39.75
C LEU A 513 47.59 -40.49 39.96
N ALA A 514 48.25 -39.42 40.37
CA ALA A 514 47.74 -38.06 40.36
C ALA A 514 48.70 -37.16 39.58
N LEU A 515 48.12 -36.34 38.70
CA LEU A 515 48.80 -35.36 37.85
C LEU A 515 48.14 -34.00 38.10
N ARG A 516 48.82 -33.11 38.84
CA ARG A 516 48.32 -31.82 39.29
C ARG A 516 48.84 -30.67 38.43
N PHE A 517 48.00 -30.13 37.57
CA PHE A 517 48.35 -28.97 36.75
C PHE A 517 48.07 -27.68 37.53
N ALA A 518 49.11 -26.95 37.94
CA ALA A 518 48.98 -25.87 38.93
C ALA A 518 48.24 -24.60 38.45
N SER A 519 48.28 -24.28 37.16
CA SER A 519 47.79 -23.01 36.60
C SER A 519 47.02 -23.20 35.29
N ILE A 520 45.78 -23.69 35.35
CA ILE A 520 44.97 -23.94 34.15
C ILE A 520 44.30 -22.64 33.64
N PRO A 521 44.66 -22.11 32.45
CA PRO A 521 44.11 -20.85 31.94
C PRO A 521 42.76 -21.06 31.21
N VAL A 522 41.83 -21.74 31.87
CA VAL A 522 40.46 -21.97 31.39
C VAL A 522 39.48 -21.22 32.31
N PRO A 523 38.75 -20.21 31.81
CA PRO A 523 37.78 -19.45 32.60
C PRO A 523 36.62 -20.31 33.12
N ARG A 524 36.09 -19.93 34.29
CA ARG A 524 34.88 -20.53 34.83
C ARG A 524 33.71 -20.38 33.85
N GLY A 525 32.98 -21.47 33.62
CA GLY A 525 31.82 -21.47 32.72
C GLY A 525 32.14 -21.49 31.23
N ALA A 526 33.43 -21.60 30.86
CA ALA A 526 33.81 -21.94 29.50
C ALA A 526 33.16 -23.26 29.06
N VAL A 527 32.79 -23.36 27.79
CA VAL A 527 32.29 -24.60 27.20
C VAL A 527 33.48 -25.38 26.66
N VAL A 528 33.84 -26.48 27.31
CA VAL A 528 34.93 -27.37 26.92
C VAL A 528 34.49 -28.17 25.69
N ARG A 529 35.23 -28.01 24.60
CA ARG A 529 35.01 -28.70 23.31
C ARG A 529 35.78 -30.02 23.25
N SER A 530 37.00 -30.05 23.78
CA SER A 530 37.82 -31.25 23.96
C SER A 530 38.80 -31.06 25.11
N ALA A 531 39.19 -32.16 25.77
CA ALA A 531 40.31 -32.19 26.69
C ALA A 531 41.10 -33.49 26.54
N VAL A 532 42.41 -33.42 26.36
CA VAL A 532 43.27 -34.59 26.12
C VAL A 532 44.49 -34.53 27.03
N LEU A 533 44.75 -35.61 27.74
CA LEU A 533 45.96 -35.79 28.53
C LEU A 533 46.99 -36.57 27.71
N ARG A 534 48.19 -36.02 27.57
CA ARG A 534 49.29 -36.60 26.79
C ARG A 534 50.32 -37.17 27.75
N LEU A 535 50.60 -38.46 27.61
CA LEU A 535 51.44 -39.26 28.51
C LEU A 535 52.69 -39.75 27.76
N PHE A 536 53.88 -39.49 28.30
CA PHE A 536 55.13 -39.89 27.65
C PHE A 536 55.54 -41.32 28.03
N GLY A 537 55.68 -42.23 27.05
CA GLY A 537 56.08 -43.61 27.31
C GLY A 537 57.59 -43.77 27.51
N VAL A 538 58.03 -44.36 28.64
CA VAL A 538 59.47 -44.51 28.97
C VAL A 538 60.02 -45.92 28.82
N THR A 539 59.15 -46.93 28.69
CA THR A 539 59.53 -48.31 28.38
C THR A 539 58.71 -48.83 27.21
N TYR A 540 59.26 -49.83 26.50
CA TYR A 540 58.46 -50.62 25.57
C TYR A 540 57.67 -51.65 26.38
N THR A 541 56.35 -51.50 26.42
CA THR A 541 55.44 -52.46 27.05
C THR A 541 54.16 -52.56 26.23
N ASP A 542 53.88 -53.76 25.76
CA ASP A 542 52.68 -54.17 25.03
C ASP A 542 51.63 -54.80 25.96
N GLU A 543 51.83 -54.68 27.28
CA GLU A 543 50.93 -55.26 28.27
C GLU A 543 49.60 -54.50 28.34
N ASP A 544 48.49 -55.23 28.30
CA ASP A 544 47.15 -54.64 28.43
C ASP A 544 46.93 -54.13 29.86
N ILE A 545 46.55 -52.86 29.96
CA ILE A 545 46.08 -52.23 31.21
C ILE A 545 44.67 -51.68 30.99
N GLN A 546 43.89 -51.63 32.06
CA GLN A 546 42.59 -50.96 32.13
C GLN A 546 42.70 -49.85 33.16
N ILE A 547 42.34 -48.64 32.76
CA ILE A 547 42.41 -47.47 33.62
C ILE A 547 41.13 -46.67 33.55
N GLU A 548 40.81 -46.00 34.65
CA GLU A 548 39.75 -45.02 34.76
C GLU A 548 40.36 -43.64 35.00
N TYR A 549 40.10 -42.72 34.08
CA TYR A 549 40.44 -41.31 34.28
C TYR A 549 39.36 -40.63 35.10
N ARG A 550 39.78 -39.93 36.15
CA ARG A 550 38.93 -39.04 36.95
C ARG A 550 39.63 -37.71 37.19
N GLY A 551 38.90 -36.71 37.63
CA GLY A 551 39.48 -35.49 38.19
C GLY A 551 39.26 -35.43 39.69
N GLU A 552 39.96 -34.53 40.38
CA GLU A 552 39.60 -34.14 41.74
C GLU A 552 38.41 -33.17 41.70
N ALA A 553 37.36 -33.47 42.45
CA ALA A 553 36.17 -32.63 42.57
C ALA A 553 36.42 -31.46 43.54
N ASP A 554 37.39 -30.62 43.19
CA ASP A 554 37.81 -29.44 43.96
C ASP A 554 37.88 -28.19 43.07
N ASP A 555 37.71 -27.01 43.67
CA ASP A 555 37.80 -25.74 42.94
C ASP A 555 39.26 -25.35 42.64
N HIS A 556 40.20 -25.77 43.49
CA HIS A 556 41.63 -25.52 43.40
C HIS A 556 42.42 -26.65 44.12
N SER A 557 42.78 -27.70 43.37
CA SER A 557 43.48 -28.87 43.92
C SER A 557 44.68 -28.50 44.77
N ALA A 558 44.71 -28.99 46.02
CA ALA A 558 45.86 -28.81 46.91
C ALA A 558 47.10 -29.57 46.40
N PRO A 559 48.33 -29.10 46.70
CA PRO A 559 49.56 -29.82 46.38
C PRO A 559 49.55 -31.28 46.86
N ILE A 560 50.22 -32.17 46.13
CA ILE A 560 50.27 -33.58 46.51
C ILE A 560 51.15 -33.75 47.75
N GLY A 561 50.54 -34.20 48.86
CA GLY A 561 51.22 -34.49 50.12
C GLY A 561 51.81 -35.90 50.16
N GLY A 562 52.58 -36.21 51.22
CA GLY A 562 53.16 -37.54 51.46
C GLY A 562 52.33 -38.43 52.39
N GLU A 563 51.12 -38.03 52.76
CA GLU A 563 50.27 -38.75 53.70
C GLU A 563 49.78 -40.09 53.11
N ARG A 564 49.67 -41.10 53.96
CA ARG A 564 49.23 -42.43 53.52
C ARG A 564 47.79 -42.37 53.02
N TYR A 565 47.53 -42.93 51.84
CA TYR A 565 46.21 -42.85 51.16
C TYR A 565 45.81 -41.42 50.73
N GLY A 566 46.76 -40.48 50.67
CA GLY A 566 46.50 -39.07 50.33
C GLY A 566 46.06 -38.83 48.88
N LEU A 567 46.22 -39.80 47.96
CA LEU A 567 45.63 -39.72 46.62
C LEU A 567 44.22 -40.32 46.61
N THR A 568 44.05 -41.53 47.15
CA THR A 568 42.75 -42.23 47.15
C THR A 568 41.71 -41.64 48.11
N SER A 569 42.11 -40.78 49.04
CA SER A 569 41.20 -40.02 49.91
C SER A 569 40.65 -38.73 49.28
N ARG A 570 41.21 -38.27 48.14
CA ARG A 570 40.69 -37.10 47.42
C ARG A 570 39.36 -37.43 46.77
N VAL A 571 38.39 -36.53 46.89
CA VAL A 571 37.05 -36.72 46.33
C VAL A 571 37.13 -36.65 44.81
N PRO A 572 36.78 -37.70 44.07
CA PRO A 572 36.84 -37.66 42.61
C PRO A 572 35.61 -36.98 42.00
N THR A 573 35.74 -36.53 40.75
CA THR A 573 34.62 -36.11 39.91
C THR A 573 33.61 -37.23 39.71
N SER A 574 32.34 -36.86 39.52
CA SER A 574 31.28 -37.79 39.16
C SER A 574 31.49 -38.32 37.74
N ALA A 575 31.93 -37.46 36.83
CA ALA A 575 32.38 -37.81 35.49
C ALA A 575 33.69 -38.62 35.57
N PHE A 576 33.76 -39.65 34.73
CA PHE A 576 34.95 -40.48 34.54
C PHE A 576 34.99 -40.97 33.09
N VAL A 577 36.16 -41.44 32.67
CA VAL A 577 36.37 -42.04 31.35
C VAL A 577 37.20 -43.31 31.53
N SER A 578 36.63 -44.47 31.20
CA SER A 578 37.37 -45.74 31.15
C SER A 578 38.19 -45.83 29.86
N ASP A 579 39.37 -46.41 29.95
CA ASP A 579 40.31 -46.54 28.84
C ASP A 579 41.09 -47.86 28.89
N ALA A 580 41.30 -48.41 27.70
CA ALA A 580 42.11 -49.58 27.40
C ALA A 580 43.21 -49.14 26.42
N PRO A 581 44.23 -48.39 26.90
CA PRO A 581 45.12 -47.67 26.00
C PRO A 581 45.92 -48.64 25.11
N PRO A 582 46.16 -48.30 23.82
CA PRO A 582 47.03 -49.08 22.95
C PRO A 582 48.46 -49.15 23.53
N PRO A 583 49.30 -50.13 23.12
CA PRO A 583 50.67 -50.28 23.62
C PRO A 583 51.47 -48.97 23.63
N TRP A 584 52.10 -48.66 24.77
CA TRP A 584 52.94 -47.47 24.90
C TRP A 584 54.35 -47.78 24.40
N ARG A 585 54.81 -47.02 23.41
CA ARG A 585 56.17 -47.14 22.88
C ARG A 585 57.11 -46.19 23.60
N ARG A 586 58.35 -46.65 23.81
CA ARG A 586 59.41 -45.84 24.41
C ARG A 586 59.70 -44.63 23.52
N GLY A 587 59.62 -43.44 24.11
CA GLY A 587 59.91 -42.17 23.43
C GLY A 587 58.72 -41.52 22.73
N GLU A 588 57.52 -42.10 22.83
CA GLU A 588 56.32 -41.59 22.16
C GLU A 588 55.32 -40.97 23.17
N TRP A 589 54.57 -39.98 22.69
CA TRP A 589 53.43 -39.41 23.40
C TRP A 589 52.18 -40.24 23.12
N ASN A 590 51.44 -40.57 24.18
CA ASN A 590 50.22 -41.35 24.13
C ASN A 590 49.09 -40.46 24.65
N ASP A 591 48.13 -40.16 23.79
CA ASP A 591 46.99 -39.31 24.14
C ASP A 591 45.90 -40.17 24.81
N SER A 592 45.29 -39.65 25.86
CA SER A 592 44.08 -40.22 26.46
C SER A 592 42.89 -40.09 25.50
N PRO A 593 41.79 -40.81 25.74
CA PRO A 593 40.47 -40.43 25.21
C PRO A 593 40.08 -39.01 25.63
N ASP A 594 39.02 -38.48 25.03
CA ASP A 594 38.52 -37.13 25.33
C ASP A 594 37.96 -37.04 26.76
N LEU A 595 38.65 -36.29 27.62
CA LEU A 595 38.35 -36.05 29.02
C LEU A 595 37.42 -34.84 29.22
N ARG A 596 36.77 -34.33 28.16
CA ARG A 596 35.92 -33.12 28.22
C ARG A 596 34.90 -33.13 29.35
N SER A 597 34.30 -34.27 29.68
CA SER A 597 33.26 -34.37 30.72
C SER A 597 33.84 -34.10 32.11
N ILE A 598 35.03 -34.64 32.38
CA ILE A 598 35.78 -34.47 33.63
C ILE A 598 36.21 -33.00 33.76
N VAL A 599 36.85 -32.45 32.72
CA VAL A 599 37.33 -31.06 32.73
C VAL A 599 36.15 -30.09 32.78
N GLN A 600 35.06 -30.35 32.05
CA GLN A 600 33.84 -29.53 32.11
C GLN A 600 33.23 -29.54 33.51
N GLU A 601 33.18 -30.69 34.20
CA GLU A 601 32.67 -30.78 35.57
C GLU A 601 33.46 -29.83 36.49
N ILE A 602 34.80 -29.87 36.44
CA ILE A 602 35.68 -29.06 37.30
C ILE A 602 35.56 -27.57 36.97
N VAL A 603 35.67 -27.16 35.70
CA VAL A 603 35.62 -25.72 35.33
C VAL A 603 34.23 -25.10 35.48
N SER A 604 33.19 -25.92 35.66
CA SER A 604 31.82 -25.48 35.95
C SER A 604 31.55 -25.27 37.44
N ARG A 605 32.46 -25.71 38.32
CA ARG A 605 32.27 -25.59 39.77
C ARG A 605 32.19 -24.12 40.20
N PRO A 606 31.43 -23.81 41.27
CA PRO A 606 31.16 -22.43 41.67
C PRO A 606 32.39 -21.64 42.08
N GLY A 607 33.41 -22.27 42.69
CA GLY A 607 34.64 -21.60 43.09
C GLY A 607 35.80 -21.71 42.09
N TRP A 608 35.63 -22.39 40.94
CA TRP A 608 36.66 -22.46 39.92
C TRP A 608 37.04 -21.06 39.40
N ARG A 609 38.33 -20.82 39.17
CA ARG A 609 38.89 -19.59 38.58
C ARG A 609 39.97 -19.97 37.57
N SER A 610 40.10 -19.17 36.51
CA SER A 610 41.24 -19.32 35.58
C SER A 610 42.55 -19.16 36.36
N GLY A 611 43.49 -20.07 36.13
CA GLY A 611 44.74 -20.17 36.90
C GLY A 611 44.65 -21.08 38.14
N ASN A 612 43.49 -21.68 38.42
CA ASN A 612 43.40 -22.69 39.49
C ASN A 612 44.09 -23.99 39.09
N ALA A 613 44.48 -24.74 40.12
CA ALA A 613 45.08 -26.05 39.96
C ALA A 613 44.01 -27.13 39.73
N MET A 614 44.32 -28.09 38.85
CA MET A 614 43.47 -29.24 38.53
C MET A 614 44.27 -30.53 38.66
N THR A 615 43.82 -31.46 39.48
CA THR A 615 44.38 -32.82 39.54
C THR A 615 43.55 -33.78 38.70
N LEU A 616 44.23 -34.51 37.81
CA LEU A 616 43.68 -35.66 37.09
C LEU A 616 44.27 -36.95 37.64
N PHE A 617 43.42 -37.95 37.82
CA PHE A 617 43.78 -39.28 38.30
C PHE A 617 43.77 -40.30 37.17
N LEU A 618 44.74 -41.22 37.21
CA LEU A 618 44.70 -42.48 36.47
C LEU A 618 44.57 -43.59 37.49
N ILE A 619 43.39 -44.20 37.56
CA ILE A 619 43.05 -45.22 38.55
C ILE A 619 43.08 -46.58 37.86
N ASP A 620 43.79 -47.55 38.42
CA ASP A 620 43.76 -48.91 37.91
C ASP A 620 42.35 -49.52 38.01
N ASP A 621 41.87 -50.11 36.93
CA ASP A 621 40.58 -50.81 36.84
C ASP A 621 40.81 -52.30 36.55
N GLY A 622 41.54 -52.98 37.44
CA GLY A 622 41.73 -54.42 37.39
C GLY A 622 42.88 -54.90 36.48
N SER A 623 43.89 -54.07 36.22
CA SER A 623 45.05 -54.51 35.44
C SER A 623 45.88 -55.52 36.22
N THR A 624 46.36 -56.56 35.54
CA THR A 624 47.31 -57.54 36.13
C THR A 624 48.77 -57.14 35.94
N ARG A 625 49.00 -56.07 35.16
CA ARG A 625 50.28 -55.60 34.63
C ARG A 625 50.44 -54.10 34.85
N VAL A 626 51.66 -53.59 34.64
CA VAL A 626 51.97 -52.16 34.80
C VAL A 626 52.60 -51.60 33.52
N ARG A 627 52.23 -50.38 33.16
CA ARG A 627 52.99 -49.56 32.21
C ARG A 627 53.76 -48.48 32.93
N LEU A 628 54.87 -48.05 32.34
CA LEU A 628 55.67 -46.94 32.86
C LEU A 628 55.51 -45.71 31.97
N MET A 629 55.09 -44.62 32.58
CA MET A 629 55.12 -43.29 31.97
C MET A 629 56.24 -42.45 32.57
N GLY A 630 56.67 -41.45 31.80
CA GLY A 630 57.60 -40.43 32.24
C GLY A 630 56.96 -39.53 33.30
N SER A 631 57.82 -39.06 34.19
CA SER A 631 57.54 -38.04 35.18
C SER A 631 58.27 -36.75 34.81
N VAL A 632 58.11 -35.71 35.63
CA VAL A 632 58.92 -34.50 35.54
C VAL A 632 60.42 -34.82 35.70
N GLU A 633 60.80 -35.78 36.54
CA GLU A 633 62.19 -36.16 36.86
C GLU A 633 62.90 -37.00 35.80
N THR A 634 62.22 -37.43 34.73
CA THR A 634 62.84 -38.25 33.69
C THR A 634 63.94 -37.46 32.94
N SER A 635 65.17 -37.51 33.45
CA SER A 635 66.30 -36.66 33.04
C SER A 635 66.92 -37.01 31.68
N GLN A 636 66.65 -38.20 31.15
CA GLN A 636 67.26 -38.68 29.90
C GLN A 636 66.54 -38.17 28.62
N TYR A 637 65.45 -37.39 28.72
CA TYR A 637 64.56 -37.05 27.58
C TYR A 637 64.05 -35.61 27.50
N ASP A 638 64.73 -34.62 28.12
CA ASP A 638 64.25 -33.22 28.24
C ASP A 638 62.86 -33.14 28.91
N ARG A 639 62.83 -33.20 30.25
CA ARG A 639 61.65 -32.94 31.14
C ARG A 639 60.29 -33.22 30.47
N ARG A 640 59.85 -34.49 30.47
CA ARG A 640 58.63 -34.95 29.77
C ARG A 640 57.46 -35.24 30.72
N GLY A 641 57.18 -34.31 31.63
CA GLY A 641 55.95 -34.34 32.44
C GLY A 641 54.70 -34.35 31.55
N ALA A 642 53.60 -34.94 32.03
CA ALA A 642 52.36 -35.02 31.26
C ALA A 642 51.85 -33.64 30.80
N VAL A 643 51.13 -33.59 29.68
CA VAL A 643 50.55 -32.35 29.12
C VAL A 643 49.03 -32.46 29.05
N LEU A 644 48.33 -31.50 29.61
CA LEU A 644 46.88 -31.36 29.44
C LEU A 644 46.59 -30.33 28.35
N ARG A 645 45.94 -30.76 27.26
CA ARG A 645 45.42 -29.87 26.20
C ARG A 645 43.92 -29.70 26.37
N VAL A 646 43.43 -28.46 26.45
CA VAL A 646 42.00 -28.14 26.56
C VAL A 646 41.60 -27.15 25.47
N THR A 647 40.59 -27.48 24.67
CA THR A 647 39.95 -26.56 23.71
C THR A 647 38.60 -26.11 24.27
N TYR A 648 38.34 -24.81 24.30
CA TYR A 648 37.10 -24.24 24.85
C TYR A 648 36.61 -23.01 24.08
N THR A 649 35.34 -22.66 24.26
CA THR A 649 34.76 -21.38 23.81
C THR A 649 34.32 -20.57 25.02
N LEU A 650 34.52 -19.25 24.98
CA LEU A 650 33.96 -18.33 25.97
C LEU A 650 32.43 -18.26 25.81
N ARG A 651 31.72 -18.12 26.93
CA ARG A 651 30.27 -17.85 26.92
C ARG A 651 29.97 -16.39 26.68
#